data_AF-A0A6I6DAH0-F1
#
_entry.id   AF-A0A6I6DAH0-F1
#
_cell.length_a   1.000
_cell.length_b   1.000
_cell.length_c   1.000
_cell.angle_alpha   90.00
_cell.angle_beta   90.00
_cell.angle_gamma   90.00
#
_symmetry.space_group_name_H-M   'P 1'
#
loop_
_entity.id
_entity.type
_entity.pdbx_description
1 polymer ?
#
loop_
_entity_poly.entity_id
_entity_poly.type
_entity_poly.pdbx_seq_one_letter_code
_entity_poly.pdbx_strand_id
1 'polypeptide(L)'
;MTSKKYLSMIILISDQTIPNLLSVMHYRPNTIYFIHSKEERMIKLKNDLKTTISEEIDEVKFIEKKLQTLDPTSSYNTCLEILKNENQKTIINVTGGTKLMSFGAFQAGFEMDAHIIYVNTDNNCFLNMRTGDIDGYLPKLSIHHFIRLRGKAYDETLNNFLKEKRPHLEQIINDIVNMNDKWKDFCKYFNKEDNYNKTELLIPSIYTSIIFLLSKVNFIKTNKLNINSDHIECIINKDVRHWFFKPYMPSLIYSFYKLMNHKNIDDIGINNYSELYISTNSQLNIIRYANDYKATTEYLNSIENEARNIAGIFTNKTLVMDSDISRKDKFQKRASRMGINILKANIVNKYPEKIIEKVLLPETPSRQGVECMVLLISDQIIPNYLAVLKFKPRNIYFIFTEEFRFIKLMENLSDTIKNKLPNTNIYIRVTDSFDATVSYKISKEIINEYGNNNTIINATTGTKPMSFGVLQAGVEKNSHIIYVDTQNGVILNTGQTDLHFLDGNDLLPKLIIDDYIKLCRVKIKSEETTEVLKHEKTLREYVDLVFKYIESWRAIFSRINNPELLSRIDNKLLSGLKKLGIVNKYEIKDNKKPELEETNSFSNYKSILKKEGTPLELYTYFTVKDFPEVDDIKVSLSFDWSLSDIDPPNNELDVVLSCNSRLTIISCKIGNWQLNALEELEVYGDLLGGTFVNKILVYYNEPKNNFTDLKETAIAMRIKLIKYSDIKHDYNILKKAIL
;
A
#
# COMPACT_ATOMS: atom_id res chain seq x y z
N MET A 1 29.35 -13.27 -30.20
CA MET A 1 30.24 -13.10 -29.03
C MET A 1 30.28 -11.62 -28.70
N THR A 2 29.97 -11.26 -27.45
CA THR A 2 30.07 -9.89 -26.91
C THR A 2 30.61 -9.99 -25.48
N SER A 3 31.30 -8.95 -25.01
CA SER A 3 32.20 -9.03 -23.84
C SER A 3 31.51 -9.42 -22.54
N LYS A 4 32.12 -10.35 -21.77
CA LYS A 4 31.99 -10.41 -20.30
C LYS A 4 32.51 -9.07 -19.74
N LYS A 5 31.63 -8.08 -19.55
CA LYS A 5 32.01 -6.67 -19.35
C LYS A 5 32.25 -6.29 -17.88
N TYR A 6 31.66 -7.07 -16.97
CA TYR A 6 31.74 -6.95 -15.52
C TYR A 6 31.80 -8.34 -14.91
N LEU A 7 32.25 -8.44 -13.65
CA LEU A 7 32.49 -9.72 -13.00
C LEU A 7 31.87 -9.80 -11.60
N SER A 8 31.82 -8.68 -10.87
CA SER A 8 31.21 -8.60 -9.54
C SER A 8 30.04 -7.62 -9.51
N MET A 9 29.05 -7.87 -8.65
CA MET A 9 27.89 -6.99 -8.47
C MET A 9 27.51 -6.82 -7.00
N ILE A 10 27.32 -5.58 -6.56
CA ILE A 10 26.75 -5.22 -5.26
C ILE A 10 25.24 -5.04 -5.41
N ILE A 11 24.48 -5.72 -4.55
CA ILE A 11 23.02 -5.73 -4.54
C ILE A 11 22.51 -5.42 -3.13
N LEU A 12 21.68 -4.39 -3.02
CA LEU A 12 21.01 -4.01 -1.78
C LEU A 12 19.67 -4.77 -1.66
N ILE A 13 19.47 -5.52 -0.58
CA ILE A 13 18.21 -6.27 -0.37
C ILE A 13 17.12 -5.34 0.16
N SER A 14 15.92 -5.49 -0.42
CA SER A 14 14.65 -4.95 0.07
C SER A 14 13.51 -5.78 -0.54
N ASP A 15 12.25 -5.36 -0.36
CA ASP A 15 11.09 -5.99 -1.02
C ASP A 15 11.17 -5.95 -2.57
N GLN A 16 11.99 -5.06 -3.14
CA GLN A 16 12.27 -4.92 -4.58
C GLN A 16 13.23 -6.01 -5.11
N THR A 17 12.88 -7.29 -4.92
CA THR A 17 13.68 -8.43 -5.40
C THR A 17 13.71 -8.56 -6.93
N ILE A 18 12.68 -8.07 -7.63
CA ILE A 18 12.56 -8.11 -9.11
C ILE A 18 13.67 -7.26 -9.77
N PRO A 19 13.85 -5.95 -9.47
CA PRO A 19 15.03 -5.18 -9.89
C PRO A 19 16.38 -5.87 -9.69
N ASN A 20 16.57 -6.54 -8.55
CA ASN A 20 17.82 -7.20 -8.23
C ASN A 20 18.07 -8.43 -9.14
N LEU A 21 17.03 -9.23 -9.40
CA LEU A 21 17.10 -10.36 -10.35
C LEU A 21 17.37 -9.86 -11.78
N LEU A 22 16.64 -8.83 -12.23
CA LEU A 22 16.78 -8.27 -13.58
C LEU A 22 18.21 -7.83 -13.90
N SER A 23 18.88 -7.13 -12.96
CA SER A 23 20.29 -6.76 -13.14
C SER A 23 21.21 -7.99 -13.23
N VAL A 24 20.94 -9.02 -12.44
CA VAL A 24 21.76 -10.25 -12.44
C VAL A 24 21.61 -11.01 -13.77
N MET A 25 20.39 -11.16 -14.27
CA MET A 25 20.11 -11.83 -15.55
C MET A 25 20.72 -11.10 -16.76
N HIS A 26 20.77 -9.76 -16.73
CA HIS A 26 21.35 -8.93 -17.79
C HIS A 26 22.88 -8.95 -17.77
N TYR A 27 23.49 -8.58 -16.64
CA TYR A 27 24.95 -8.38 -16.55
C TYR A 27 25.74 -9.66 -16.26
N ARG A 28 25.07 -10.72 -15.78
CA ARG A 28 25.62 -12.06 -15.45
C ARG A 28 26.96 -12.03 -14.69
N PRO A 29 27.00 -11.41 -13.49
CA PRO A 29 28.19 -11.39 -12.64
C PRO A 29 28.55 -12.80 -12.16
N ASN A 30 29.85 -13.07 -11.96
CA ASN A 30 30.35 -14.29 -11.30
C ASN A 30 30.25 -14.20 -9.77
N THR A 31 30.26 -12.99 -9.21
CA THR A 31 30.21 -12.77 -7.75
C THR A 31 29.13 -11.74 -7.40
N ILE A 32 28.26 -12.09 -6.46
CA ILE A 32 27.18 -11.23 -5.97
C ILE A 32 27.36 -10.96 -4.48
N TYR A 33 27.48 -9.68 -4.14
CA TYR A 33 27.50 -9.17 -2.78
C TYR A 33 26.10 -8.72 -2.36
N PHE A 34 25.46 -9.49 -1.47
CA PHE A 34 24.20 -9.11 -0.85
C PHE A 34 24.45 -8.25 0.40
N ILE A 35 24.03 -6.98 0.35
CA ILE A 35 24.05 -6.06 1.50
C ILE A 35 22.64 -5.93 2.06
N HIS A 36 22.46 -6.20 3.36
CA HIS A 36 21.13 -6.18 4.00
C HIS A 36 21.17 -5.92 5.51
N SER A 37 20.01 -5.59 6.09
CA SER A 37 19.81 -5.48 7.54
C SER A 37 19.74 -6.86 8.22
N LYS A 38 19.77 -6.89 9.55
CA LYS A 38 19.68 -8.14 10.35
C LYS A 38 18.26 -8.71 10.43
N GLU A 39 17.26 -8.10 9.79
CA GLU A 39 15.86 -8.53 9.84
C GLU A 39 15.62 -9.88 9.16
N GLU A 40 14.82 -10.74 9.80
CA GLU A 40 14.44 -12.06 9.27
C GLU A 40 13.75 -11.97 7.89
N ARG A 41 12.91 -10.95 7.68
CA ARG A 41 12.29 -10.64 6.37
C ARG A 41 13.34 -10.46 5.27
N MET A 42 14.40 -9.71 5.55
CA MET A 42 15.48 -9.44 4.58
C MET A 42 16.33 -10.69 4.34
N ILE A 43 16.59 -11.49 5.39
CA ILE A 43 17.27 -12.78 5.27
C ILE A 43 16.46 -13.74 4.38
N LYS A 44 15.13 -13.80 4.53
CA LYS A 44 14.25 -14.60 3.66
C LYS A 44 14.29 -14.09 2.21
N LEU A 45 14.04 -12.81 1.97
CA LEU A 45 14.03 -12.23 0.61
C LEU A 45 15.35 -12.46 -0.13
N LYS A 46 16.49 -12.37 0.58
CA LYS A 46 17.82 -12.72 0.07
C LYS A 46 17.93 -14.20 -0.30
N ASN A 47 17.39 -15.11 0.51
CA ASN A 47 17.40 -16.55 0.23
C ASN A 47 16.51 -16.93 -0.96
N ASP A 48 15.31 -16.34 -1.06
CA ASP A 48 14.38 -16.54 -2.19
C ASP A 48 15.00 -16.03 -3.51
N LEU A 49 15.62 -14.84 -3.47
CA LEU A 49 16.38 -14.26 -4.58
C LEU A 49 17.60 -15.10 -4.97
N LYS A 50 18.41 -15.56 -3.99
CA LYS A 50 19.56 -16.43 -4.24
C LYS A 50 19.13 -17.72 -4.97
N THR A 51 18.06 -18.35 -4.49
CA THR A 51 17.52 -19.59 -5.07
C THR A 51 17.09 -19.37 -6.52
N THR A 52 16.39 -18.26 -6.80
CA THR A 52 15.96 -17.92 -8.16
C THR A 52 17.16 -17.64 -9.09
N ILE A 53 18.21 -16.96 -8.60
CA ILE A 53 19.44 -16.72 -9.40
C ILE A 53 20.15 -18.04 -9.70
N SER A 54 20.24 -18.96 -8.74
CA SER A 54 20.87 -20.29 -8.92
C SER A 54 20.08 -21.25 -9.80
N GLU A 55 18.87 -20.90 -10.24
CA GLU A 55 18.11 -21.64 -11.26
C GLU A 55 18.38 -21.09 -12.69
N GLU A 56 18.91 -19.87 -12.80
CA GLU A 56 19.09 -19.14 -14.08
C GLU A 56 20.56 -18.92 -14.50
N ILE A 57 21.50 -18.98 -13.54
CA ILE A 57 22.93 -18.75 -13.78
C ILE A 57 23.78 -19.72 -12.95
N ASP A 58 24.51 -20.60 -13.65
CA ASP A 58 25.52 -21.49 -13.08
C ASP A 58 26.74 -20.74 -12.50
N GLU A 59 27.46 -21.39 -11.58
CA GLU A 59 28.76 -20.96 -11.05
C GLU A 59 28.81 -19.58 -10.33
N VAL A 60 27.66 -19.01 -9.93
CA VAL A 60 27.61 -17.74 -9.18
C VAL A 60 28.06 -17.90 -7.73
N LYS A 61 29.08 -17.14 -7.32
CA LYS A 61 29.55 -16.98 -5.95
C LYS A 61 28.72 -15.93 -5.22
N PHE A 62 28.17 -16.27 -4.06
CA PHE A 62 27.38 -15.34 -3.22
C PHE A 62 28.14 -14.98 -1.95
N ILE A 63 28.20 -13.69 -1.62
CA ILE A 63 28.84 -13.13 -0.43
C ILE A 63 27.84 -12.27 0.34
N GLU A 64 27.82 -12.39 1.67
CA GLU A 64 26.82 -11.75 2.54
C GLU A 64 27.49 -10.68 3.42
N LYS A 65 26.96 -9.45 3.40
CA LYS A 65 27.41 -8.32 4.22
C LYS A 65 26.22 -7.75 5.00
N LYS A 66 26.19 -7.99 6.30
CA LYS A 66 25.13 -7.52 7.21
C LYS A 66 25.49 -6.13 7.74
N LEU A 67 24.66 -5.13 7.46
CA LEU A 67 24.80 -3.82 8.08
C LEU A 67 24.44 -3.91 9.57
N GLN A 68 25.13 -3.12 10.41
CA GLN A 68 24.82 -3.04 11.83
C GLN A 68 23.68 -2.05 12.11
N THR A 69 23.66 -0.96 11.36
CA THR A 69 22.70 0.15 11.38
C THR A 69 22.28 0.49 9.94
N LEU A 70 21.13 1.15 9.76
CA LEU A 70 20.52 1.45 8.45
C LEU A 70 20.87 2.84 7.91
N ASP A 71 21.98 3.40 8.38
CA ASP A 71 22.52 4.71 8.01
C ASP A 71 23.32 4.65 6.69
N PRO A 72 23.55 5.79 6.01
CA PRO A 72 24.29 5.81 4.75
C PRO A 72 25.77 5.50 4.94
N THR A 73 26.40 5.89 6.06
CA THR A 73 27.84 5.71 6.33
C THR A 73 28.23 4.25 6.45
N SER A 74 27.42 3.42 7.11
CA SER A 74 27.58 1.97 7.18
C SER A 74 27.51 1.30 5.81
N SER A 75 26.58 1.74 4.96
CA SER A 75 26.44 1.21 3.60
C SER A 75 27.57 1.69 2.66
N TYR A 76 27.99 2.95 2.81
CA TYR A 76 29.13 3.54 2.12
C TYR A 76 30.41 2.77 2.45
N ASN A 77 30.75 2.62 3.74
CA ASN A 77 31.94 1.91 4.19
C ASN A 77 31.95 0.44 3.72
N THR A 78 30.79 -0.23 3.76
CA THR A 78 30.65 -1.61 3.25
C THR A 78 30.88 -1.70 1.74
N CYS A 79 30.33 -0.77 0.96
CA CYS A 79 30.55 -0.74 -0.49
C CYS A 79 32.01 -0.38 -0.83
N LEU A 80 32.59 0.60 -0.12
CA LEU A 80 33.97 1.04 -0.30
C LEU A 80 34.97 -0.08 0.02
N GLU A 81 34.71 -0.89 1.05
CA GLU A 81 35.50 -2.08 1.39
C GLU A 81 35.47 -3.11 0.24
N ILE A 82 34.28 -3.39 -0.33
CA ILE A 82 34.14 -4.29 -1.47
C ILE A 82 34.89 -3.73 -2.69
N LEU A 83 34.67 -2.47 -3.05
CA LEU A 83 35.25 -1.82 -4.22
C LEU A 83 36.78 -1.67 -4.16
N LYS A 84 37.37 -1.63 -2.96
CA LYS A 84 38.83 -1.62 -2.76
C LYS A 84 39.46 -3.01 -2.76
N ASN A 85 38.71 -4.04 -2.38
CA ASN A 85 39.19 -5.43 -2.33
C ASN A 85 38.95 -6.20 -3.64
N GLU A 86 37.99 -5.76 -4.47
CA GLU A 86 37.69 -6.37 -5.76
C GLU A 86 38.64 -5.88 -6.87
N ASN A 87 39.58 -6.74 -7.27
CA ASN A 87 40.46 -6.54 -8.42
C ASN A 87 39.74 -6.57 -9.79
N GLN A 88 38.41 -6.43 -9.82
CA GLN A 88 37.54 -6.70 -10.97
C GLN A 88 36.44 -5.65 -11.11
N LYS A 89 36.03 -5.34 -12.34
CA LYS A 89 34.99 -4.34 -12.59
C LYS A 89 33.68 -4.73 -11.91
N THR A 90 33.27 -3.91 -10.95
CA THR A 90 32.12 -4.12 -10.08
C THR A 90 30.97 -3.19 -10.48
N ILE A 91 29.75 -3.74 -10.53
CA ILE A 91 28.50 -3.00 -10.72
C ILE A 91 27.83 -2.77 -9.35
N ILE A 92 27.15 -1.64 -9.15
CA ILE A 92 26.32 -1.39 -7.98
C ILE A 92 24.87 -1.16 -8.42
N ASN A 93 23.96 -2.04 -8.03
CA ASN A 93 22.52 -1.82 -8.21
C ASN A 93 21.95 -1.07 -7.00
N VAL A 94 21.66 0.23 -7.18
CA VAL A 94 21.14 1.12 -6.13
C VAL A 94 19.61 1.17 -6.05
N THR A 95 18.92 0.34 -6.84
CA THR A 95 17.45 0.26 -6.87
C THR A 95 16.91 -0.30 -5.56
N GLY A 96 17.46 -1.43 -5.09
CA GLY A 96 17.10 -2.04 -3.82
C GLY A 96 17.60 -1.29 -2.58
N GLY A 97 17.37 -1.87 -1.39
CA GLY A 97 17.71 -1.25 -0.09
C GLY A 97 16.85 -0.02 0.26
N THR A 98 17.02 0.48 1.49
CA THR A 98 16.44 1.78 1.91
C THR A 98 17.04 2.93 1.10
N LYS A 99 16.41 4.11 1.11
CA LYS A 99 16.99 5.30 0.43
C LYS A 99 18.39 5.63 0.99
N LEU A 100 18.56 5.59 2.32
CA LEU A 100 19.85 5.77 3.00
C LEU A 100 20.92 4.74 2.59
N MET A 101 20.60 3.43 2.58
CA MET A 101 21.54 2.40 2.10
C MET A 101 21.97 2.70 0.66
N SER A 102 21.01 3.07 -0.19
CA SER A 102 21.28 3.36 -1.60
C SER A 102 22.08 4.64 -1.82
N PHE A 103 21.97 5.65 -0.94
CA PHE A 103 22.84 6.83 -0.94
C PHE A 103 24.29 6.47 -0.64
N GLY A 104 24.54 5.70 0.43
CA GLY A 104 25.90 5.28 0.78
C GLY A 104 26.55 4.42 -0.32
N ALA A 105 25.78 3.51 -0.91
CA ALA A 105 26.22 2.69 -2.03
C ALA A 105 26.48 3.52 -3.32
N PHE A 106 25.64 4.52 -3.60
CA PHE A 106 25.84 5.46 -4.70
C PHE A 106 27.12 6.29 -4.50
N GLN A 107 27.33 6.86 -3.32
CA GLN A 107 28.51 7.67 -3.01
C GLN A 107 29.80 6.85 -3.14
N ALA A 108 29.87 5.67 -2.51
CA ALA A 108 31.04 4.80 -2.61
C ALA A 108 31.34 4.38 -4.06
N GLY A 109 30.29 4.12 -4.85
CA GLY A 109 30.43 3.87 -6.29
C GLY A 109 30.88 5.09 -7.08
N PHE A 110 30.44 6.30 -6.69
CA PHE A 110 30.77 7.52 -7.39
C PHE A 110 32.23 7.91 -7.19
N GLU A 111 32.73 7.82 -5.95
CA GLU A 111 34.12 8.10 -5.59
C GLU A 111 35.11 7.10 -6.20
N MET A 112 34.74 5.83 -6.30
CA MET A 112 35.57 4.76 -6.88
C MET A 112 35.43 4.60 -8.41
N ASP A 113 34.72 5.51 -9.09
CA ASP A 113 34.35 5.44 -10.52
C ASP A 113 33.74 4.07 -10.94
N ALA A 114 32.95 3.47 -10.05
CA ALA A 114 32.28 2.21 -10.27
C ALA A 114 31.07 2.36 -11.21
N HIS A 115 30.62 1.23 -11.78
CA HIS A 115 29.46 1.22 -12.65
C HIS A 115 28.17 1.18 -11.83
N ILE A 116 27.50 2.31 -11.67
CA ILE A 116 26.28 2.44 -10.84
C ILE A 116 25.04 2.36 -11.74
N ILE A 117 24.11 1.47 -11.42
CA ILE A 117 22.86 1.29 -12.19
C ILE A 117 21.62 1.44 -11.31
N TYR A 118 20.55 1.97 -11.92
CA TYR A 118 19.19 1.91 -11.40
C TYR A 118 18.29 1.17 -12.40
N VAL A 119 17.41 0.31 -11.90
CA VAL A 119 16.50 -0.51 -12.72
C VAL A 119 15.15 0.19 -12.80
N ASN A 120 14.89 0.85 -13.92
CA ASN A 120 13.62 1.50 -14.20
C ASN A 120 12.65 0.49 -14.84
N THR A 121 11.84 -0.15 -13.99
CA THR A 121 10.81 -1.11 -14.39
C THR A 121 9.64 -0.51 -15.17
N ASP A 122 9.49 0.81 -15.16
CA ASP A 122 8.36 1.51 -15.78
C ASP A 122 8.70 1.88 -17.23
N ASN A 123 9.93 2.35 -17.47
CA ASN A 123 10.49 2.61 -18.80
C ASN A 123 11.25 1.42 -19.41
N ASN A 124 11.17 0.24 -18.79
CA ASN A 124 11.78 -1.01 -19.21
C ASN A 124 13.31 -0.93 -19.48
N CYS A 125 14.06 -0.17 -18.66
CA CYS A 125 15.48 0.08 -18.88
C CYS A 125 16.35 0.07 -17.61
N PHE A 126 17.64 -0.16 -17.81
CA PHE A 126 18.70 0.20 -16.85
C PHE A 126 19.14 1.63 -17.13
N LEU A 127 19.24 2.46 -16.09
CA LEU A 127 19.79 3.81 -16.15
C LEU A 127 21.19 3.83 -15.55
N ASN A 128 22.14 4.41 -16.27
CA ASN A 128 23.47 4.70 -15.75
C ASN A 128 23.38 5.87 -14.76
N MET A 129 23.66 5.61 -13.49
CA MET A 129 23.45 6.63 -12.45
C MET A 129 24.57 7.68 -12.38
N ARG A 130 25.60 7.62 -13.23
CA ARG A 130 26.63 8.68 -13.35
C ARG A 130 26.40 9.61 -14.54
N THR A 131 25.83 9.10 -15.64
CA THR A 131 25.58 9.90 -16.87
C THR A 131 24.12 10.19 -17.14
N GLY A 132 23.19 9.40 -16.59
CA GLY A 132 21.74 9.44 -16.87
C GLY A 132 21.30 8.61 -18.07
N ASP A 133 22.23 8.12 -18.89
CA ASP A 133 21.93 7.39 -20.11
C ASP A 133 21.26 6.03 -19.85
N ILE A 134 20.58 5.49 -20.87
CA ILE A 134 20.12 4.11 -20.86
C ILE A 134 21.33 3.18 -21.02
N ASP A 135 21.66 2.44 -19.96
CA ASP A 135 22.75 1.45 -19.93
C ASP A 135 22.35 0.12 -20.60
N GLY A 136 21.05 -0.13 -20.71
CA GLY A 136 20.47 -1.28 -21.41
C GLY A 136 18.96 -1.41 -21.20
N TYR A 137 18.36 -2.44 -21.82
CA TYR A 137 16.94 -2.79 -21.63
C TYR A 137 16.81 -4.05 -20.76
N LEU A 138 15.69 -4.17 -20.04
CA LEU A 138 15.51 -5.25 -19.06
C LEU A 138 15.34 -6.61 -19.76
N PRO A 139 15.91 -7.70 -19.21
CA PRO A 139 15.65 -9.05 -19.71
C PRO A 139 14.23 -9.48 -19.33
N LYS A 140 13.52 -10.13 -20.26
CA LYS A 140 12.16 -10.67 -20.04
C LYS A 140 12.14 -11.64 -18.85
N LEU A 141 11.13 -11.53 -17.99
CA LEU A 141 10.84 -12.49 -16.92
C LEU A 141 9.65 -13.38 -17.26
N SER A 142 9.81 -14.69 -17.07
CA SER A 142 8.71 -15.66 -17.08
C SER A 142 7.95 -15.67 -15.74
N ILE A 143 6.74 -16.24 -15.75
CA ILE A 143 5.86 -16.35 -14.57
C ILE A 143 6.53 -17.12 -13.42
N HIS A 144 7.36 -18.13 -13.74
CA HIS A 144 8.18 -18.87 -12.76
C HIS A 144 8.99 -17.93 -11.86
N HIS A 145 9.72 -16.97 -12.44
CA HIS A 145 10.58 -16.04 -11.71
C HIS A 145 9.82 -15.27 -10.62
N PHE A 146 8.65 -14.71 -10.94
CA PHE A 146 7.86 -13.93 -9.97
C PHE A 146 7.43 -14.80 -8.78
N ILE A 147 6.94 -16.00 -9.06
CA ILE A 147 6.49 -16.97 -8.06
C ILE A 147 7.68 -17.47 -7.21
N ARG A 148 8.84 -17.71 -7.84
CA ARG A 148 10.05 -18.21 -7.19
C ARG A 148 10.71 -17.18 -6.28
N LEU A 149 10.70 -15.90 -6.66
CA LEU A 149 11.13 -14.76 -5.84
C LEU A 149 10.30 -14.54 -4.56
N ARG A 150 9.23 -15.32 -4.34
CA ARG A 150 8.40 -15.34 -3.12
C ARG A 150 8.43 -16.70 -2.39
N GLY A 151 9.37 -17.58 -2.75
CA GLY A 151 9.58 -18.89 -2.12
C GLY A 151 8.51 -19.94 -2.44
N LYS A 152 7.70 -19.72 -3.49
CA LYS A 152 6.66 -20.66 -3.95
C LYS A 152 7.20 -21.59 -5.05
N ALA A 153 6.43 -22.62 -5.37
CA ALA A 153 6.59 -23.45 -6.56
C ALA A 153 5.54 -23.09 -7.61
N TYR A 154 5.84 -23.33 -8.89
CA TYR A 154 4.95 -23.12 -10.03
C TYR A 154 4.62 -24.47 -10.68
N ASP A 155 3.35 -24.66 -11.07
CA ASP A 155 2.89 -25.86 -11.78
C ASP A 155 2.54 -25.51 -13.23
N GLU A 156 3.36 -25.99 -14.17
CA GLU A 156 3.16 -25.75 -15.59
C GLU A 156 2.20 -26.74 -16.28
N THR A 157 1.72 -27.77 -15.57
CA THR A 157 1.04 -28.93 -16.19
C THR A 157 -0.13 -28.52 -17.09
N LEU A 158 -0.99 -27.61 -16.62
CA LEU A 158 -2.10 -27.06 -17.40
C LEU A 158 -1.63 -26.22 -18.61
N ASN A 159 -0.58 -25.43 -18.42
CA ASN A 159 -0.04 -24.53 -19.45
C ASN A 159 0.57 -25.31 -20.61
N ASN A 160 1.32 -26.36 -20.30
CA ASN A 160 1.94 -27.21 -21.30
C ASN A 160 0.88 -28.07 -22.04
N PHE A 161 -0.15 -28.57 -21.34
CA PHE A 161 -1.31 -29.21 -21.98
C PHE A 161 -2.05 -28.26 -22.95
N LEU A 162 -2.33 -27.02 -22.55
CA LEU A 162 -3.06 -26.07 -23.40
C LEU A 162 -2.24 -25.57 -24.58
N LYS A 163 -0.92 -25.41 -24.42
CA LYS A 163 0.03 -25.12 -25.51
C LYS A 163 0.04 -26.27 -26.54
N GLU A 164 0.12 -27.52 -26.07
CA GLU A 164 0.11 -28.72 -26.93
C GLU A 164 -1.22 -28.90 -27.68
N LYS A 165 -2.36 -28.82 -26.99
CA LYS A 165 -3.69 -29.11 -27.59
C LYS A 165 -4.31 -27.94 -28.36
N ARG A 166 -3.65 -26.77 -28.43
CA ARG A 166 -4.16 -25.55 -29.11
C ARG A 166 -4.75 -25.81 -30.51
N PRO A 167 -4.12 -26.56 -31.43
CA PRO A 167 -4.63 -26.73 -32.80
C PRO A 167 -6.00 -27.40 -32.88
N HIS A 168 -6.38 -28.16 -31.84
CA HIS A 168 -7.69 -28.82 -31.74
C HIS A 168 -8.67 -28.04 -30.85
N LEU A 169 -8.17 -27.26 -29.88
CA LEU A 169 -9.01 -26.53 -28.94
C LEU A 169 -9.43 -25.14 -29.42
N GLU A 170 -8.60 -24.37 -30.15
CA GLU A 170 -8.88 -22.93 -30.34
C GLU A 170 -10.24 -22.63 -31.01
N GLN A 171 -10.63 -23.39 -32.04
CA GLN A 171 -11.95 -23.24 -32.66
C GLN A 171 -13.09 -23.67 -31.73
N ILE A 172 -12.95 -24.79 -31.02
CA ILE A 172 -13.99 -25.32 -30.13
C ILE A 172 -14.20 -24.41 -28.91
N ILE A 173 -13.13 -23.80 -28.40
CA ILE A 173 -13.20 -22.79 -27.35
C ILE A 173 -13.91 -21.53 -27.85
N ASN A 174 -13.60 -21.05 -29.07
CA ASN A 174 -14.32 -19.96 -29.72
C ASN A 174 -15.82 -20.28 -29.89
N ASP A 175 -16.17 -21.48 -30.34
CA ASP A 175 -17.56 -21.92 -30.52
C ASP A 175 -18.31 -21.97 -29.18
N ILE A 176 -17.68 -22.46 -28.11
CA ILE A 176 -18.25 -22.48 -26.75
C ILE A 176 -18.44 -21.06 -26.18
N VAL A 177 -17.49 -20.15 -26.40
CA VAL A 177 -17.60 -18.73 -25.98
C VAL A 177 -18.77 -18.04 -26.70
N ASN A 178 -19.02 -18.35 -27.97
CA ASN A 178 -20.20 -17.89 -28.70
C ASN A 178 -21.54 -18.49 -28.18
N MET A 179 -21.49 -19.49 -27.28
CA MET A 179 -22.64 -20.09 -26.61
C MET A 179 -22.60 -19.89 -25.07
N ASN A 180 -21.94 -18.83 -24.58
CA ASN A 180 -21.60 -18.63 -23.15
C ASN A 180 -22.75 -18.91 -22.17
N ASP A 181 -23.96 -18.40 -22.39
CA ASP A 181 -25.07 -18.61 -21.43
C ASP A 181 -25.54 -20.07 -21.38
N LYS A 182 -25.53 -20.76 -22.53
CA LYS A 182 -25.78 -22.22 -22.58
C LYS A 182 -24.65 -23.01 -21.92
N TRP A 183 -23.40 -22.52 -22.00
CA TRP A 183 -22.25 -23.08 -21.30
C TRP A 183 -22.33 -22.88 -19.77
N LYS A 184 -22.78 -21.71 -19.30
CA LYS A 184 -23.06 -21.44 -17.88
C LYS A 184 -24.09 -22.41 -17.33
N ASP A 185 -25.21 -22.60 -18.01
CA ASP A 185 -26.28 -23.50 -17.56
C ASP A 185 -25.87 -24.97 -17.62
N PHE A 186 -25.11 -25.37 -18.64
CA PHE A 186 -24.44 -26.67 -18.68
C PHE A 186 -23.51 -26.88 -17.47
N CYS A 187 -22.69 -25.88 -17.13
CA CYS A 187 -21.82 -25.94 -15.94
C CYS A 187 -22.62 -25.98 -14.62
N LYS A 188 -23.75 -25.28 -14.51
CA LYS A 188 -24.65 -25.37 -13.34
C LYS A 188 -25.24 -26.77 -13.20
N TYR A 189 -25.60 -27.42 -14.31
CA TYR A 189 -26.08 -28.80 -14.33
C TYR A 189 -24.97 -29.80 -13.96
N PHE A 190 -23.79 -29.62 -14.55
CA PHE A 190 -22.64 -30.52 -14.40
C PHE A 190 -22.08 -30.53 -12.98
N ASN A 191 -21.95 -29.36 -12.34
CA ASN A 191 -21.33 -29.21 -11.02
C ASN A 191 -22.30 -29.39 -9.83
N LYS A 192 -23.49 -29.98 -10.02
CA LYS A 192 -24.32 -30.42 -8.89
C LYS A 192 -23.60 -31.54 -8.13
N GLU A 193 -23.75 -31.61 -6.81
CA GLU A 193 -23.04 -32.58 -5.96
C GLU A 193 -23.30 -34.04 -6.41
N ASP A 194 -24.56 -34.37 -6.72
CA ASP A 194 -24.96 -35.68 -7.27
C ASP A 194 -24.23 -36.06 -8.57
N ASN A 195 -23.76 -35.08 -9.33
CA ASN A 195 -23.07 -35.27 -10.61
C ASN A 195 -21.55 -35.18 -10.47
N TYR A 196 -21.04 -34.38 -9.52
CA TYR A 196 -19.64 -33.94 -9.48
C TYR A 196 -18.64 -35.10 -9.47
N ASN A 197 -18.93 -36.21 -8.80
CA ASN A 197 -18.03 -37.38 -8.69
C ASN A 197 -18.29 -38.52 -9.70
N LYS A 198 -19.37 -38.47 -10.50
CA LYS A 198 -19.75 -39.59 -11.39
C LYS A 198 -18.96 -39.58 -12.70
N THR A 199 -18.27 -40.68 -13.03
CA THR A 199 -17.51 -40.81 -14.29
C THR A 199 -18.44 -40.86 -15.51
N GLU A 200 -19.62 -41.46 -15.35
CA GLU A 200 -20.72 -41.49 -16.32
C GLU A 200 -21.85 -40.55 -15.88
N LEU A 201 -22.42 -39.78 -16.80
CA LEU A 201 -23.50 -38.82 -16.55
C LEU A 201 -24.59 -38.93 -17.62
N LEU A 202 -25.85 -38.89 -17.19
CA LEU A 202 -27.01 -38.69 -18.06
C LEU A 202 -27.21 -37.18 -18.26
N ILE A 203 -26.77 -36.63 -19.39
CA ILE A 203 -26.80 -35.18 -19.65
C ILE A 203 -28.05 -34.83 -20.48
N PRO A 204 -28.90 -33.87 -20.07
CA PRO A 204 -30.10 -33.49 -20.80
C PRO A 204 -29.84 -33.12 -22.28
N SER A 205 -30.69 -33.61 -23.18
CA SER A 205 -30.57 -33.50 -24.64
C SER A 205 -30.49 -32.06 -25.15
N ILE A 206 -31.04 -31.09 -24.40
CA ILE A 206 -30.89 -29.65 -24.67
C ILE A 206 -29.40 -29.23 -24.82
N TYR A 207 -28.47 -29.92 -24.15
CA TYR A 207 -27.04 -29.64 -24.20
C TYR A 207 -26.29 -30.35 -25.35
N THR A 208 -26.96 -31.05 -26.26
CA THR A 208 -26.34 -31.80 -27.39
C THR A 208 -25.28 -31.00 -28.15
N SER A 209 -25.50 -29.70 -28.40
CA SER A 209 -24.53 -28.85 -29.09
C SER A 209 -23.20 -28.70 -28.35
N ILE A 210 -23.21 -28.68 -27.02
CA ILE A 210 -22.01 -28.63 -26.18
C ILE A 210 -21.36 -30.02 -26.12
N ILE A 211 -22.15 -31.08 -25.91
CA ILE A 211 -21.66 -32.47 -25.91
C ILE A 211 -20.92 -32.79 -27.21
N PHE A 212 -21.45 -32.38 -28.36
CA PHE A 212 -20.85 -32.55 -29.69
C PHE A 212 -19.55 -31.74 -29.91
N LEU A 213 -19.42 -30.56 -29.28
CA LEU A 213 -18.16 -29.81 -29.30
C LEU A 213 -17.10 -30.47 -28.39
N LEU A 214 -17.50 -30.98 -27.23
CA LEU A 214 -16.58 -31.63 -26.28
C LEU A 214 -16.14 -33.04 -26.70
N SER A 215 -16.94 -33.75 -27.51
CA SER A 215 -16.56 -35.07 -28.01
C SER A 215 -15.47 -35.02 -29.08
N LYS A 216 -15.44 -33.97 -29.91
CA LYS A 216 -14.36 -33.71 -30.88
C LYS A 216 -12.97 -33.61 -30.26
N VAL A 217 -12.88 -33.26 -28.97
CA VAL A 217 -11.62 -33.14 -28.21
C VAL A 217 -11.45 -34.20 -27.11
N ASN A 218 -12.28 -35.26 -27.12
CA ASN A 218 -12.27 -36.34 -26.12
C ASN A 218 -12.43 -35.86 -24.65
N PHE A 219 -13.07 -34.70 -24.43
CA PHE A 219 -13.41 -34.24 -23.08
C PHE A 219 -14.66 -34.98 -22.55
N ILE A 220 -15.55 -35.38 -23.48
CA ILE A 220 -16.69 -36.28 -23.25
C ILE A 220 -16.67 -37.38 -24.31
N LYS A 221 -17.04 -38.62 -23.95
CA LYS A 221 -17.42 -39.68 -24.89
C LYS A 221 -18.88 -40.04 -24.66
N THR A 222 -19.67 -40.16 -25.72
CA THR A 222 -21.09 -40.53 -25.64
C THR A 222 -21.26 -42.04 -25.80
N ASN A 223 -21.86 -42.68 -24.80
CA ASN A 223 -22.41 -44.03 -24.97
C ASN A 223 -23.75 -43.92 -25.73
N LYS A 224 -24.10 -45.00 -26.44
CA LYS A 224 -25.20 -45.10 -27.45
C LYS A 224 -26.25 -43.99 -27.42
N LEU A 225 -26.30 -43.17 -28.49
CA LEU A 225 -27.38 -42.23 -28.76
C LEU A 225 -28.72 -42.97 -28.86
N ASN A 226 -29.47 -43.01 -27.75
CA ASN A 226 -30.85 -43.46 -27.73
C ASN A 226 -31.74 -42.27 -28.11
N ILE A 227 -32.16 -42.22 -29.38
CA ILE A 227 -32.76 -41.03 -30.01
C ILE A 227 -34.08 -40.60 -29.33
N ASN A 228 -34.70 -41.49 -28.55
CA ASN A 228 -35.97 -41.28 -27.86
C ASN A 228 -35.84 -41.00 -26.34
N SER A 229 -34.67 -40.62 -25.82
CA SER A 229 -34.51 -40.24 -24.40
C SER A 229 -34.12 -38.78 -24.19
N ASP A 230 -34.73 -38.13 -23.19
CA ASP A 230 -34.46 -36.73 -22.81
C ASP A 230 -33.01 -36.47 -22.32
N HIS A 231 -32.21 -37.53 -22.17
CA HIS A 231 -30.84 -37.48 -21.68
C HIS A 231 -29.92 -38.34 -22.57
N ILE A 232 -28.64 -37.97 -22.61
CA ILE A 232 -27.56 -38.62 -23.37
C ILE A 232 -26.51 -39.12 -22.38
N GLU A 233 -26.15 -40.40 -22.49
CA GLU A 233 -25.15 -41.03 -21.61
C GLU A 233 -23.73 -40.63 -22.00
N CYS A 234 -22.99 -40.04 -21.06
CA CYS A 234 -21.72 -39.35 -21.28
C CYS A 234 -20.65 -39.80 -20.28
N ILE A 235 -19.60 -40.47 -20.75
CA ILE A 235 -18.36 -40.69 -20.00
C ILE A 235 -17.52 -39.41 -20.06
N ILE A 236 -17.11 -38.88 -18.91
CA ILE A 236 -16.29 -37.67 -18.84
C ILE A 236 -14.81 -38.03 -18.64
N ASN A 237 -13.92 -37.36 -19.38
CA ASN A 237 -12.49 -37.48 -19.16
C ASN A 237 -12.09 -36.85 -17.80
N LYS A 238 -11.44 -37.63 -16.93
CA LYS A 238 -11.08 -37.23 -15.56
C LYS A 238 -10.04 -36.11 -15.53
N ASP A 239 -9.09 -36.13 -16.46
CA ASP A 239 -7.93 -35.23 -16.50
C ASP A 239 -8.34 -33.76 -16.76
N VAL A 240 -9.48 -33.56 -17.42
CA VAL A 240 -10.07 -32.24 -17.70
C VAL A 240 -11.21 -31.88 -16.74
N ARG A 241 -11.75 -32.85 -16.00
CA ARG A 241 -12.96 -32.69 -15.18
C ARG A 241 -12.86 -31.55 -14.17
N HIS A 242 -11.77 -31.53 -13.39
CA HIS A 242 -11.64 -30.65 -12.22
C HIS A 242 -11.23 -29.21 -12.56
N TRP A 243 -10.77 -28.94 -13.78
CA TRP A 243 -10.41 -27.60 -14.22
C TRP A 243 -11.33 -27.05 -15.30
N PHE A 244 -11.65 -27.81 -16.36
CA PHE A 244 -12.30 -27.28 -17.56
C PHE A 244 -13.78 -26.91 -17.39
N PHE A 245 -14.56 -27.70 -16.64
CA PHE A 245 -16.02 -27.56 -16.53
C PHE A 245 -16.48 -26.43 -15.60
N LYS A 246 -15.85 -25.25 -15.72
CA LYS A 246 -16.14 -24.04 -14.94
C LYS A 246 -16.70 -22.96 -15.87
N PRO A 247 -17.70 -22.16 -15.46
CA PRO A 247 -18.38 -21.24 -16.37
C PRO A 247 -17.46 -20.25 -17.10
N TYR A 248 -16.40 -19.78 -16.44
CA TYR A 248 -15.42 -18.83 -16.99
C TYR A 248 -14.30 -19.44 -17.85
N MET A 249 -14.10 -20.76 -17.83
CA MET A 249 -12.89 -21.39 -18.38
C MET A 249 -12.72 -21.24 -19.90
N PRO A 250 -13.77 -21.40 -20.74
CA PRO A 250 -13.63 -21.15 -22.18
C PRO A 250 -13.20 -19.70 -22.48
N SER A 251 -13.74 -18.71 -21.77
CA SER A 251 -13.35 -17.30 -21.93
C SER A 251 -11.90 -17.04 -21.51
N LEU A 252 -11.44 -17.68 -20.43
CA LEU A 252 -10.05 -17.63 -19.95
C LEU A 252 -9.08 -18.24 -20.99
N ILE A 253 -9.40 -19.43 -21.51
CA ILE A 253 -8.60 -20.16 -22.52
C ILE A 253 -8.61 -19.42 -23.87
N TYR A 254 -9.73 -18.81 -24.23
CA TYR A 254 -9.86 -17.97 -25.43
C TYR A 254 -8.90 -16.78 -25.37
N SER A 255 -8.92 -16.02 -24.27
CA SER A 255 -8.02 -14.89 -24.09
C SER A 255 -6.55 -15.32 -24.04
N PHE A 256 -6.23 -16.45 -23.40
CA PHE A 256 -4.91 -17.07 -23.46
C PHE A 256 -4.46 -17.33 -24.92
N TYR A 257 -5.27 -18.01 -25.75
CA TYR A 257 -4.90 -18.28 -27.15
C TYR A 257 -4.79 -17.03 -28.04
N LYS A 258 -5.60 -15.99 -27.79
CA LYS A 258 -5.48 -14.72 -28.53
C LYS A 258 -4.26 -13.89 -28.12
N LEU A 259 -3.83 -13.98 -26.86
CA LEU A 259 -2.73 -13.19 -26.33
C LEU A 259 -1.37 -13.90 -26.43
N MET A 260 -1.32 -15.23 -26.51
CA MET A 260 -0.07 -16.00 -26.52
C MET A 260 0.87 -15.75 -27.71
N ASN A 261 0.37 -15.16 -28.80
CA ASN A 261 1.20 -14.76 -29.94
C ASN A 261 1.33 -13.23 -30.06
N HIS A 262 0.98 -12.46 -29.03
CA HIS A 262 1.00 -11.01 -29.11
C HIS A 262 2.44 -10.48 -28.98
N LYS A 263 2.87 -9.70 -29.98
CA LYS A 263 4.20 -9.08 -30.11
C LYS A 263 4.72 -8.31 -28.88
N ASN A 264 3.83 -7.84 -27.99
CA ASN A 264 4.17 -7.08 -26.78
C ASN A 264 4.05 -7.90 -25.48
N ILE A 265 3.91 -9.23 -25.56
CA ILE A 265 3.86 -10.12 -24.40
C ILE A 265 5.18 -10.89 -24.27
N ASP A 266 5.65 -11.03 -23.03
CA ASP A 266 6.93 -11.65 -22.68
C ASP A 266 6.77 -13.13 -22.32
N ASP A 267 5.75 -13.43 -21.53
CA ASP A 267 5.33 -14.78 -21.13
C ASP A 267 3.84 -14.75 -20.74
N ILE A 268 3.18 -15.91 -20.80
CA ILE A 268 1.75 -16.04 -20.54
C ILE A 268 1.40 -17.43 -20.02
N GLY A 269 0.51 -17.48 -19.04
CA GLY A 269 0.06 -18.71 -18.41
C GLY A 269 -1.28 -18.53 -17.71
N ILE A 270 -2.04 -19.61 -17.57
CA ILE A 270 -3.25 -19.66 -16.76
C ILE A 270 -3.12 -20.64 -15.60
N ASN A 271 -4.00 -20.52 -14.60
CA ASN A 271 -4.10 -21.48 -13.51
C ASN A 271 -5.46 -22.20 -13.47
N ASN A 272 -5.54 -23.27 -12.69
CA ASN A 272 -6.77 -24.04 -12.45
C ASN A 272 -7.89 -23.24 -11.73
N TYR A 273 -7.64 -21.99 -11.32
CA TYR A 273 -8.39 -21.25 -10.30
C TYR A 273 -9.03 -19.94 -10.80
N SER A 274 -9.05 -19.67 -12.11
CA SER A 274 -9.65 -18.52 -12.84
C SER A 274 -8.72 -17.40 -13.32
N GLU A 275 -7.41 -17.57 -13.25
CA GLU A 275 -6.46 -16.49 -13.55
C GLU A 275 -5.67 -16.71 -14.84
N LEU A 276 -5.44 -15.60 -15.55
CA LEU A 276 -4.49 -15.43 -16.64
C LEU A 276 -3.39 -14.47 -16.18
N TYR A 277 -2.17 -14.98 -16.10
CA TYR A 277 -0.96 -14.24 -15.83
C TYR A 277 -0.33 -13.81 -17.17
N ILE A 278 0.04 -12.54 -17.29
CA ILE A 278 0.70 -12.00 -18.48
C ILE A 278 1.91 -11.17 -18.06
N SER A 279 3.10 -11.57 -18.48
CA SER A 279 4.32 -10.76 -18.35
C SER A 279 4.41 -9.81 -19.54
N THR A 280 4.60 -8.51 -19.28
CA THR A 280 4.78 -7.47 -20.31
C THR A 280 5.77 -6.42 -19.83
N ASN A 281 6.81 -6.12 -20.62
CA ASN A 281 7.91 -5.23 -20.22
C ASN A 281 8.50 -5.62 -18.85
N SER A 282 8.59 -6.93 -18.57
CA SER A 282 9.01 -7.50 -17.27
C SER A 282 8.15 -7.09 -16.05
N GLN A 283 6.95 -6.55 -16.26
CA GLN A 283 5.91 -6.38 -15.23
C GLN A 283 4.89 -7.52 -15.32
N LEU A 284 4.38 -7.99 -14.17
CA LEU A 284 3.32 -9.00 -14.13
C LEU A 284 1.93 -8.34 -14.10
N ASN A 285 1.07 -8.75 -15.01
CA ASN A 285 -0.35 -8.45 -15.03
C ASN A 285 -1.12 -9.72 -14.60
N ILE A 286 -2.10 -9.57 -13.70
CA ILE A 286 -3.00 -10.65 -13.30
C ILE A 286 -4.41 -10.30 -13.75
N ILE A 287 -4.99 -11.15 -14.61
CA ILE A 287 -6.36 -11.04 -15.09
C ILE A 287 -7.19 -12.19 -14.49
N ARG A 288 -8.10 -11.88 -13.56
CA ARG A 288 -8.97 -12.87 -12.91
C ARG A 288 -10.38 -12.84 -13.51
N TYR A 289 -10.95 -14.00 -13.81
CA TYR A 289 -12.28 -14.14 -14.41
C TYR A 289 -13.30 -14.57 -13.35
N ALA A 290 -14.33 -13.76 -13.12
CA ALA A 290 -15.26 -13.97 -12.01
C ALA A 290 -16.70 -14.25 -12.48
N ASN A 291 -17.34 -15.24 -11.87
CA ASN A 291 -18.79 -15.42 -11.97
C ASN A 291 -19.50 -14.31 -11.18
N ASP A 292 -20.59 -13.77 -11.72
CA ASP A 292 -21.29 -12.58 -11.21
C ASP A 292 -21.77 -12.69 -9.75
N TYR A 293 -22.00 -13.91 -9.27
CA TYR A 293 -22.38 -14.21 -7.88
C TYR A 293 -21.27 -13.96 -6.84
N LYS A 294 -20.03 -13.61 -7.24
CA LYS A 294 -18.89 -13.33 -6.33
C LYS A 294 -18.48 -11.85 -6.24
N ALA A 295 -19.32 -10.91 -6.66
CA ALA A 295 -19.05 -9.47 -6.56
C ALA A 295 -19.14 -8.92 -5.11
N THR A 296 -18.18 -9.28 -4.25
CA THR A 296 -18.03 -8.83 -2.85
C THR A 296 -16.71 -8.09 -2.60
N THR A 297 -16.65 -7.30 -1.52
CA THR A 297 -15.42 -6.60 -1.08
C THR A 297 -14.27 -7.55 -0.79
N GLU A 298 -14.56 -8.68 -0.13
CA GLU A 298 -13.60 -9.73 0.21
C GLU A 298 -12.94 -10.31 -1.05
N TYR A 299 -13.69 -10.43 -2.15
CA TYR A 299 -13.17 -10.92 -3.41
C TYR A 299 -12.15 -9.96 -4.04
N LEU A 300 -12.38 -8.63 -3.96
CA LEU A 300 -11.37 -7.63 -4.36
C LEU A 300 -10.14 -7.67 -3.45
N ASN A 301 -10.33 -7.81 -2.14
CA ASN A 301 -9.22 -7.95 -1.18
C ASN A 301 -8.41 -9.23 -1.46
N SER A 302 -9.05 -10.32 -1.92
CA SER A 302 -8.34 -11.55 -2.32
C SER A 302 -7.45 -11.34 -3.55
N ILE A 303 -7.88 -10.55 -4.54
CA ILE A 303 -7.08 -10.20 -5.73
C ILE A 303 -5.86 -9.36 -5.35
N GLU A 304 -6.05 -8.37 -4.47
CA GLU A 304 -4.96 -7.50 -3.99
C GLU A 304 -3.91 -8.30 -3.18
N ASN A 305 -4.37 -9.13 -2.24
CA ASN A 305 -3.48 -9.96 -1.44
C ASN A 305 -2.72 -10.98 -2.29
N GLU A 306 -3.37 -11.61 -3.26
CA GLU A 306 -2.74 -12.59 -4.15
C GLU A 306 -1.72 -11.94 -5.10
N ALA A 307 -2.05 -10.76 -5.67
CA ALA A 307 -1.12 -9.97 -6.47
C ALA A 307 0.14 -9.54 -5.68
N ARG A 308 -0.05 -9.00 -4.45
CA ARG A 308 1.05 -8.68 -3.53
C ARG A 308 1.90 -9.92 -3.20
N ASN A 309 1.26 -11.09 -3.05
CA ASN A 309 1.90 -12.37 -2.73
C ASN A 309 2.48 -13.13 -3.93
N ILE A 310 2.37 -12.60 -5.15
CA ILE A 310 2.96 -13.18 -6.37
C ILE A 310 4.07 -12.26 -6.90
N ALA A 311 3.79 -11.01 -7.28
CA ALA A 311 4.80 -10.09 -7.81
C ALA A 311 5.08 -8.87 -6.91
N GLY A 312 4.17 -8.50 -6.01
CA GLY A 312 4.36 -7.38 -5.07
C GLY A 312 3.61 -6.12 -5.49
N ILE A 313 4.11 -4.94 -5.09
CA ILE A 313 3.37 -3.68 -5.22
C ILE A 313 3.19 -3.19 -6.68
N PHE A 314 4.09 -3.58 -7.59
CA PHE A 314 4.07 -3.20 -9.01
C PHE A 314 3.29 -4.20 -9.90
N THR A 315 2.25 -4.83 -9.35
CA THR A 315 1.45 -5.83 -10.09
C THR A 315 0.19 -5.18 -10.65
N ASN A 316 0.03 -5.17 -11.97
CA ASN A 316 -1.19 -4.69 -12.62
C ASN A 316 -2.33 -5.71 -12.42
N LYS A 317 -3.51 -5.25 -12.01
CA LYS A 317 -4.65 -6.12 -11.66
C LYS A 317 -5.85 -5.81 -12.55
N THR A 318 -6.43 -6.85 -13.14
CA THR A 318 -7.62 -6.75 -13.97
C THR A 318 -8.65 -7.80 -13.56
N LEU A 319 -9.91 -7.38 -13.43
CA LEU A 319 -11.04 -8.24 -13.11
C LEU A 319 -12.00 -8.26 -14.31
N VAL A 320 -12.18 -9.45 -14.90
CA VAL A 320 -13.09 -9.66 -16.03
C VAL A 320 -14.40 -10.26 -15.54
N MET A 321 -15.52 -9.64 -15.92
CA MET A 321 -16.87 -10.04 -15.53
C MET A 321 -17.85 -9.99 -16.71
N ASP A 322 -18.91 -10.78 -16.64
CA ASP A 322 -19.91 -10.92 -17.71
C ASP A 322 -21.10 -9.95 -17.54
N SER A 323 -21.53 -9.67 -16.31
CA SER A 323 -22.73 -8.85 -16.05
C SER A 323 -22.48 -7.34 -15.96
N ASP A 324 -23.55 -6.58 -16.23
CA ASP A 324 -23.58 -5.14 -16.01
C ASP A 324 -23.67 -4.78 -14.51
N ILE A 325 -22.52 -4.63 -13.87
CA ILE A 325 -22.40 -4.13 -12.48
C ILE A 325 -22.61 -2.60 -12.39
N SER A 326 -23.30 -2.02 -13.39
CA SER A 326 -23.80 -0.63 -13.41
C SER A 326 -24.74 -0.26 -12.25
N ARG A 327 -25.11 -1.23 -11.41
CA ARG A 327 -25.94 -1.07 -10.19
C ARG A 327 -25.16 -1.15 -8.86
N LYS A 328 -23.82 -1.28 -8.87
CA LYS A 328 -22.99 -1.24 -7.64
C LYS A 328 -21.80 -0.28 -7.77
N ASP A 329 -22.11 1.00 -7.86
CA ASP A 329 -21.19 2.14 -7.87
C ASP A 329 -20.05 2.05 -6.82
N LYS A 330 -20.37 1.60 -5.60
CA LYS A 330 -19.38 1.37 -4.52
C LYS A 330 -18.32 0.30 -4.85
N PHE A 331 -18.65 -0.73 -5.63
CA PHE A 331 -17.73 -1.81 -6.00
C PHE A 331 -16.70 -1.32 -7.03
N GLN A 332 -17.16 -0.60 -8.05
CA GLN A 332 -16.27 -0.01 -9.08
C GLN A 332 -15.35 1.07 -8.48
N LYS A 333 -15.89 1.96 -7.65
CA LYS A 333 -15.10 2.98 -6.94
C LYS A 333 -14.06 2.37 -6.00
N ARG A 334 -14.33 1.21 -5.40
CA ARG A 334 -13.32 0.49 -4.61
C ARG A 334 -12.25 -0.19 -5.47
N ALA A 335 -12.63 -0.90 -6.53
CA ALA A 335 -11.67 -1.53 -7.44
C ALA A 335 -10.69 -0.49 -8.02
N SER A 336 -11.19 0.66 -8.45
CA SER A 336 -10.37 1.80 -8.90
C SER A 336 -9.38 2.28 -7.82
N ARG A 337 -9.82 2.47 -6.57
CA ARG A 337 -8.93 2.82 -5.43
C ARG A 337 -7.87 1.77 -5.13
N MET A 338 -8.10 0.51 -5.49
CA MET A 338 -7.16 -0.61 -5.32
C MET A 338 -6.25 -0.84 -6.54
N GLY A 339 -6.35 0.00 -7.58
CA GLY A 339 -5.63 -0.21 -8.85
C GLY A 339 -6.06 -1.49 -9.59
N ILE A 340 -7.33 -1.88 -9.45
CA ILE A 340 -7.94 -3.02 -10.13
C ILE A 340 -8.83 -2.52 -11.27
N ASN A 341 -8.40 -2.75 -12.50
CA ASN A 341 -9.17 -2.44 -13.70
C ASN A 341 -10.34 -3.43 -13.86
N ILE A 342 -11.59 -2.96 -13.91
CA ILE A 342 -12.74 -3.82 -14.22
C ILE A 342 -13.04 -3.72 -15.72
N LEU A 343 -13.03 -4.87 -16.41
CA LEU A 343 -13.39 -4.97 -17.83
C LEU A 343 -14.60 -5.90 -17.99
N LYS A 344 -15.54 -5.52 -18.86
CA LYS A 344 -16.57 -6.44 -19.34
C LYS A 344 -15.92 -7.41 -20.32
N ALA A 345 -16.24 -8.71 -20.27
CA ALA A 345 -15.76 -9.70 -21.25
C ALA A 345 -15.97 -9.23 -22.71
N ASN A 346 -17.12 -8.61 -22.98
CA ASN A 346 -17.52 -8.08 -24.29
C ASN A 346 -16.61 -6.93 -24.80
N ILE A 347 -15.86 -6.25 -23.93
CA ILE A 347 -14.98 -5.11 -24.27
C ILE A 347 -13.55 -5.59 -24.49
N VAL A 348 -13.08 -6.57 -23.71
CA VAL A 348 -11.76 -7.22 -23.88
C VAL A 348 -11.58 -7.74 -25.30
N ASN A 349 -12.65 -8.27 -25.90
CA ASN A 349 -12.67 -8.80 -27.26
C ASN A 349 -12.65 -7.74 -28.38
N LYS A 350 -12.53 -6.43 -28.07
CA LYS A 350 -12.78 -5.36 -29.07
C LYS A 350 -11.66 -4.33 -29.29
N TYR A 351 -11.03 -3.76 -28.26
CA TYR A 351 -10.01 -2.70 -28.42
C TYR A 351 -8.94 -2.70 -27.31
N PRO A 352 -7.65 -2.95 -27.62
CA PRO A 352 -6.59 -3.05 -26.59
C PRO A 352 -5.52 -1.92 -26.56
N GLU A 353 -5.54 -0.92 -27.44
CA GLU A 353 -4.42 0.06 -27.58
C GLU A 353 -4.86 1.55 -27.50
N LYS A 354 -4.30 2.33 -26.53
CA LYS A 354 -3.96 3.80 -26.58
C LYS A 354 -3.77 4.46 -25.18
N ILE A 355 -2.76 5.34 -25.03
CA ILE A 355 -2.68 6.67 -24.32
C ILE A 355 -1.19 7.15 -24.22
N ILE A 356 -0.91 8.46 -23.99
CA ILE A 356 0.26 9.26 -24.50
C ILE A 356 0.82 10.29 -23.44
N GLU A 357 1.92 11.03 -23.74
CA GLU A 357 2.75 11.98 -22.92
C GLU A 357 2.40 13.52 -23.11
N LYS A 358 3.16 14.64 -22.85
CA LYS A 358 4.55 15.14 -22.48
C LYS A 358 4.47 16.70 -22.19
N VAL A 359 5.48 17.58 -21.92
CA VAL A 359 6.50 17.79 -20.82
C VAL A 359 7.31 19.16 -20.96
N LEU A 360 7.94 19.73 -19.88
CA LEU A 360 9.16 20.64 -19.78
C LEU A 360 9.10 22.22 -19.54
N LEU A 361 9.71 22.70 -18.41
CA LEU A 361 10.73 23.81 -18.16
C LEU A 361 10.48 25.32 -18.55
N PRO A 362 11.34 26.37 -18.21
CA PRO A 362 12.58 26.55 -17.35
C PRO A 362 12.70 27.85 -16.43
N GLU A 363 13.86 28.07 -15.74
CA GLU A 363 14.50 29.35 -15.23
C GLU A 363 13.91 30.21 -14.05
N THR A 364 14.54 31.26 -13.44
CA THR A 364 15.90 31.42 -12.77
C THR A 364 15.86 32.16 -11.37
N PRO A 365 16.32 33.44 -11.11
CA PRO A 365 17.36 33.81 -10.09
C PRO A 365 16.99 34.82 -8.93
N SER A 366 17.79 35.25 -7.89
CA SER A 366 19.04 34.80 -7.18
C SER A 366 19.47 35.62 -5.90
N ARG A 367 20.45 35.09 -5.11
CA ARG A 367 21.45 35.71 -4.15
C ARG A 367 21.15 36.14 -2.66
N GLN A 368 21.74 35.39 -1.70
CA GLN A 368 22.71 35.98 -0.72
C GLN A 368 22.80 35.62 0.81
N GLY A 369 22.07 34.66 1.43
CA GLY A 369 22.47 34.10 2.76
C GLY A 369 21.51 33.07 3.42
N VAL A 370 22.02 31.87 3.80
CA VAL A 370 21.27 30.58 4.04
C VAL A 370 19.94 30.58 3.29
N GLU A 371 20.09 30.81 2.00
CA GLU A 371 19.06 31.50 1.27
C GLU A 371 18.08 30.54 0.64
N CYS A 372 18.57 29.37 0.24
CA CYS A 372 17.84 28.42 -0.55
C CYS A 372 17.75 27.07 0.16
N MET A 373 16.54 26.53 0.24
CA MET A 373 16.33 25.11 0.47
C MET A 373 15.77 24.44 -0.78
N VAL A 374 16.50 23.45 -1.30
CA VAL A 374 16.04 22.57 -2.38
C VAL A 374 15.23 21.44 -1.76
N LEU A 375 13.98 21.27 -2.21
CA LEU A 375 13.03 20.28 -1.71
C LEU A 375 12.47 19.47 -2.88
N LEU A 376 12.62 18.15 -2.85
CA LEU A 376 11.95 17.28 -3.80
C LEU A 376 10.48 17.11 -3.41
N ILE A 377 9.52 17.20 -4.34
CA ILE A 377 8.11 16.88 -4.05
C ILE A 377 7.81 15.44 -4.50
N SER A 378 7.07 14.74 -3.65
CA SER A 378 6.38 13.47 -3.95
C SER A 378 5.21 13.31 -2.97
N ASP A 379 4.66 12.10 -2.85
CA ASP A 379 3.51 11.81 -1.96
C ASP A 379 3.76 12.05 -0.46
N GLN A 380 5.00 12.31 -0.03
CA GLN A 380 5.35 12.58 1.38
C GLN A 380 5.85 14.02 1.53
N ILE A 381 4.97 14.93 1.97
CA ILE A 381 5.30 16.36 2.17
C ILE A 381 5.70 16.73 3.60
N ILE A 382 5.39 15.89 4.59
CA ILE A 382 5.76 16.10 6.00
C ILE A 382 7.29 16.27 6.20
N PRO A 383 8.18 15.46 5.59
CA PRO A 383 9.63 15.62 5.75
C PRO A 383 10.18 16.93 5.14
N ASN A 384 9.52 17.46 4.10
CA ASN A 384 9.85 18.77 3.54
C ASN A 384 9.47 19.89 4.51
N TYR A 385 8.25 19.84 5.06
CA TYR A 385 7.76 20.84 6.00
C TYR A 385 8.61 20.89 7.28
N LEU A 386 9.01 19.73 7.81
CA LEU A 386 9.90 19.62 8.97
C LEU A 386 11.26 20.29 8.76
N ALA A 387 11.90 20.09 7.59
CA ALA A 387 13.14 20.79 7.25
C ALA A 387 12.93 22.31 7.19
N VAL A 388 11.83 22.77 6.59
CA VAL A 388 11.49 24.19 6.49
C VAL A 388 11.26 24.82 7.87
N LEU A 389 10.55 24.14 8.78
CA LEU A 389 10.36 24.64 10.15
C LEU A 389 11.67 24.67 10.96
N LYS A 390 12.60 23.75 10.69
CA LYS A 390 13.90 23.68 11.37
C LYS A 390 14.82 24.83 10.92
N PHE A 391 15.09 24.91 9.63
CA PHE A 391 16.12 25.80 9.06
C PHE A 391 15.59 27.16 8.60
N LYS A 392 14.26 27.33 8.49
CA LYS A 392 13.56 28.60 8.19
C LYS A 392 14.15 29.36 6.98
N PRO A 393 14.31 28.69 5.82
CA PRO A 393 14.96 29.28 4.64
C PRO A 393 14.18 30.48 4.09
N ARG A 394 14.91 31.44 3.51
CA ARG A 394 14.32 32.63 2.88
C ARG A 394 13.66 32.34 1.53
N ASN A 395 14.22 31.39 0.78
CA ASN A 395 13.72 30.95 -0.51
C ASN A 395 13.68 29.41 -0.53
N ILE A 396 12.66 28.84 -1.16
CA ILE A 396 12.46 27.40 -1.30
C ILE A 396 12.33 27.07 -2.77
N TYR A 397 13.03 26.03 -3.23
CA TYR A 397 12.92 25.51 -4.59
C TYR A 397 12.29 24.12 -4.56
N PHE A 398 11.04 24.03 -5.00
CA PHE A 398 10.34 22.76 -5.19
C PHE A 398 10.74 22.15 -6.54
N ILE A 399 11.43 21.01 -6.50
CA ILE A 399 11.75 20.19 -7.67
C ILE A 399 10.75 19.03 -7.73
N PHE A 400 9.96 18.92 -8.80
CA PHE A 400 8.85 17.97 -8.89
C PHE A 400 8.55 17.53 -10.34
N THR A 401 7.76 16.46 -10.51
CA THR A 401 7.20 16.06 -11.81
C THR A 401 5.82 16.67 -12.04
N GLU A 402 5.45 16.94 -13.30
CA GLU A 402 4.17 17.55 -13.71
C GLU A 402 2.95 16.61 -13.58
N GLU A 403 2.81 15.98 -12.42
CA GLU A 403 1.66 15.18 -12.04
C GLU A 403 0.68 16.03 -11.22
N PHE A 404 -0.59 16.07 -11.63
CA PHE A 404 -1.64 16.88 -10.99
C PHE A 404 -1.73 16.68 -9.46
N ARG A 405 -1.47 15.46 -8.97
CA ARG A 405 -1.40 15.16 -7.53
C ARG A 405 -0.31 15.97 -6.81
N PHE A 406 0.86 16.14 -7.42
CA PHE A 406 2.00 16.84 -6.84
C PHE A 406 1.85 18.36 -6.92
N ILE A 407 1.31 18.90 -8.02
CA ILE A 407 0.94 20.33 -8.12
C ILE A 407 0.08 20.71 -6.91
N LYS A 408 -1.01 19.94 -6.68
CA LYS A 408 -1.93 20.27 -5.59
C LYS A 408 -1.36 19.97 -4.20
N LEU A 409 -0.39 19.06 -4.04
CA LEU A 409 0.31 18.84 -2.75
C LEU A 409 1.30 19.97 -2.44
N MET A 410 2.01 20.45 -3.47
CA MET A 410 2.89 21.61 -3.45
C MET A 410 2.14 22.90 -3.10
N GLU A 411 0.92 23.09 -3.60
CA GLU A 411 0.03 24.19 -3.16
C GLU A 411 -0.24 24.14 -1.65
N ASN A 412 -0.72 23.00 -1.11
CA ASN A 412 -0.99 22.86 0.33
C ASN A 412 0.25 23.18 1.18
N LEU A 413 1.41 22.67 0.74
CA LEU A 413 2.69 22.89 1.41
C LEU A 413 3.11 24.37 1.33
N SER A 414 2.89 25.03 0.19
CA SER A 414 3.13 26.47 0.01
C SER A 414 2.30 27.31 0.97
N ASP A 415 1.00 27.05 1.06
CA ASP A 415 0.08 27.78 1.92
C ASP A 415 0.41 27.52 3.40
N THR A 416 0.69 26.27 3.77
CA THR A 416 1.05 25.92 5.16
C THR A 416 2.38 26.58 5.57
N ILE A 417 3.37 26.60 4.68
CA ILE A 417 4.64 27.31 4.91
C ILE A 417 4.40 28.82 5.05
N LYS A 418 3.71 29.47 4.10
CA LYS A 418 3.46 30.92 4.14
C LYS A 418 2.68 31.36 5.39
N ASN A 419 1.78 30.51 5.90
CA ASN A 419 1.03 30.78 7.13
C ASN A 419 1.91 30.77 8.41
N LYS A 420 3.04 30.04 8.43
CA LYS A 420 4.01 30.07 9.56
C LYS A 420 5.25 30.92 9.30
N LEU A 421 5.65 31.08 8.04
CA LEU A 421 6.84 31.80 7.57
C LEU A 421 6.45 32.73 6.40
N PRO A 422 5.75 33.84 6.66
CA PRO A 422 5.20 34.71 5.61
C PRO A 422 6.25 35.42 4.74
N ASN A 423 7.51 35.46 5.20
CA ASN A 423 8.63 36.07 4.49
C ASN A 423 9.43 35.08 3.62
N THR A 424 8.97 33.82 3.49
CA THR A 424 9.65 32.79 2.69
C THR A 424 9.10 32.78 1.25
N ASN A 425 9.98 33.07 0.29
CA ASN A 425 9.72 32.93 -1.14
C ASN A 425 9.69 31.46 -1.56
N ILE A 426 8.91 31.14 -2.59
CA ILE A 426 8.75 29.77 -3.11
C ILE A 426 8.85 29.79 -4.63
N TYR A 427 9.75 28.97 -5.17
CA TYR A 427 10.07 28.79 -6.58
C TYR A 427 9.81 27.33 -6.98
N ILE A 428 9.54 27.13 -8.27
CA ILE A 428 9.10 25.85 -8.82
C ILE A 428 10.05 25.45 -9.96
N ARG A 429 10.40 24.16 -10.02
CA ARG A 429 11.25 23.55 -11.04
C ARG A 429 10.71 22.17 -11.42
N VAL A 430 10.53 21.96 -12.72
CA VAL A 430 10.08 20.67 -13.25
C VAL A 430 11.29 19.77 -13.52
N THR A 431 11.17 18.49 -13.18
CA THR A 431 12.09 17.42 -13.54
C THR A 431 11.32 16.23 -14.10
N ASP A 432 12.02 15.27 -14.71
CA ASP A 432 11.51 13.91 -14.87
C ASP A 432 11.69 13.12 -13.55
N SER A 433 10.82 12.12 -13.31
CA SER A 433 10.88 11.23 -12.14
C SER A 433 12.09 10.28 -12.17
N PHE A 434 12.67 10.06 -13.35
CA PHE A 434 13.69 9.05 -13.59
C PHE A 434 14.99 9.63 -14.17
N ASP A 435 15.01 10.87 -14.65
CA ASP A 435 16.24 11.56 -15.06
C ASP A 435 16.95 12.24 -13.87
N ALA A 436 17.96 11.57 -13.33
CA ALA A 436 18.82 12.11 -12.28
C ALA A 436 19.68 13.30 -12.76
N THR A 437 19.94 13.44 -14.06
CA THR A 437 20.74 14.55 -14.61
C THR A 437 19.97 15.87 -14.57
N VAL A 438 18.64 15.84 -14.72
CA VAL A 438 17.81 17.06 -14.68
C VAL A 438 17.74 17.59 -13.25
N SER A 439 17.46 16.75 -12.25
CA SER A 439 17.50 17.19 -10.85
C SER A 439 18.91 17.59 -10.39
N TYR A 440 19.96 16.95 -10.91
CA TYR A 440 21.36 17.36 -10.74
C TYR A 440 21.65 18.73 -11.34
N LYS A 441 21.31 18.99 -12.61
CA LYS A 441 21.53 20.28 -13.30
C LYS A 441 20.83 21.41 -12.55
N ILE A 442 19.53 21.26 -12.29
CA ILE A 442 18.71 22.24 -11.55
C ILE A 442 19.32 22.51 -10.17
N SER A 443 19.71 21.48 -9.42
CA SER A 443 20.31 21.67 -8.09
C SER A 443 21.68 22.35 -8.18
N LYS A 444 22.51 21.96 -9.15
CA LYS A 444 23.84 22.53 -9.39
C LYS A 444 23.76 24.00 -9.81
N GLU A 445 22.77 24.38 -10.62
CA GLU A 445 22.43 25.77 -10.95
C GLU A 445 22.08 26.55 -9.68
N ILE A 446 21.13 26.07 -8.88
CA ILE A 446 20.71 26.69 -7.61
C ILE A 446 21.88 26.83 -6.62
N ILE A 447 22.75 25.82 -6.50
CA ILE A 447 23.93 25.89 -5.62
C ILE A 447 24.97 26.90 -6.15
N ASN A 448 25.14 27.04 -7.47
CA ASN A 448 26.00 28.09 -8.04
C ASN A 448 25.39 29.50 -7.83
N GLU A 449 24.06 29.59 -7.83
CA GLU A 449 23.28 30.82 -7.72
C GLU A 449 23.26 31.39 -6.29
N TYR A 450 23.06 30.52 -5.29
CA TYR A 450 22.98 30.90 -3.87
C TYR A 450 24.21 30.54 -3.05
N GLY A 451 25.15 29.74 -3.58
CA GLY A 451 26.36 29.28 -2.90
C GLY A 451 26.14 28.05 -2.01
N ASN A 452 27.15 27.18 -1.92
CA ASN A 452 27.10 25.90 -1.22
C ASN A 452 26.84 26.01 0.29
N ASN A 453 27.60 26.85 1.01
CA ASN A 453 27.41 27.11 2.45
C ASN A 453 26.09 27.83 2.77
N ASN A 454 25.34 28.24 1.74
CA ASN A 454 24.07 28.96 1.81
C ASN A 454 22.91 28.17 1.18
N THR A 455 23.13 26.91 0.77
CA THR A 455 22.12 26.06 0.12
C THR A 455 22.01 24.71 0.82
N ILE A 456 20.80 24.39 1.29
CA ILE A 456 20.47 23.11 1.95
C ILE A 456 19.62 22.26 0.99
N ILE A 457 19.99 21.00 0.79
CA ILE A 457 19.28 20.05 -0.08
C ILE A 457 18.59 19.00 0.78
N ASN A 458 17.26 18.90 0.70
CA ASN A 458 16.52 17.81 1.35
C ASN A 458 16.33 16.65 0.37
N ALA A 459 17.09 15.57 0.57
CA ALA A 459 17.09 14.39 -0.29
C ALA A 459 16.11 13.28 0.18
N THR A 460 15.31 13.53 1.22
CA THR A 460 14.38 12.55 1.81
C THR A 460 13.28 12.12 0.83
N THR A 461 12.74 13.11 0.14
CA THR A 461 11.51 13.08 -0.68
C THR A 461 11.84 12.86 -2.17
N GLY A 462 10.85 12.87 -3.07
CA GLY A 462 11.06 12.52 -4.48
C GLY A 462 11.39 11.04 -4.73
N THR A 463 11.53 10.67 -6.00
CA THR A 463 11.97 9.33 -6.41
C THR A 463 13.45 9.07 -6.05
N LYS A 464 13.92 7.83 -6.16
CA LYS A 464 15.35 7.52 -6.01
C LYS A 464 16.22 8.25 -7.05
N PRO A 465 15.94 8.21 -8.38
CA PRO A 465 16.71 8.97 -9.38
C PRO A 465 16.76 10.48 -9.11
N MET A 466 15.62 11.12 -8.81
CA MET A 466 15.60 12.54 -8.42
C MET A 466 16.54 12.80 -7.22
N SER A 467 16.50 11.93 -6.21
CA SER A 467 17.31 12.03 -4.99
C SER A 467 18.80 11.87 -5.26
N PHE A 468 19.20 10.95 -6.15
CA PHE A 468 20.60 10.77 -6.54
C PHE A 468 21.17 11.99 -7.27
N GLY A 469 20.38 12.62 -8.15
CA GLY A 469 20.81 13.83 -8.84
C GLY A 469 21.08 15.00 -7.89
N VAL A 470 20.19 15.25 -6.93
CA VAL A 470 20.41 16.33 -5.93
C VAL A 470 21.52 15.98 -4.94
N LEU A 471 21.69 14.70 -4.57
CA LEU A 471 22.81 14.21 -3.78
C LEU A 471 24.15 14.46 -4.49
N GLN A 472 24.26 14.06 -5.77
CA GLN A 472 25.44 14.28 -6.61
C GLN A 472 25.79 15.77 -6.74
N ALA A 473 24.80 16.63 -6.96
CA ALA A 473 25.02 18.07 -7.04
C ALA A 473 25.51 18.66 -5.71
N GLY A 474 24.93 18.22 -4.59
CA GLY A 474 25.35 18.62 -3.25
C GLY A 474 26.77 18.18 -2.92
N VAL A 475 27.13 16.93 -3.19
CA VAL A 475 28.47 16.38 -2.91
C VAL A 475 29.53 17.06 -3.78
N GLU A 476 29.31 17.17 -5.09
CA GLU A 476 30.24 17.84 -6.01
C GLU A 476 30.52 19.30 -5.62
N LYS A 477 29.51 19.99 -5.07
CA LYS A 477 29.62 21.40 -4.66
C LYS A 477 29.94 21.61 -3.19
N ASN A 478 30.12 20.54 -2.41
CA ASN A 478 30.32 20.60 -0.95
C ASN A 478 29.20 21.40 -0.25
N SER A 479 27.94 21.25 -0.72
CA SER A 479 26.74 21.87 -0.15
C SER A 479 26.21 21.06 1.05
N HIS A 480 25.32 21.66 1.84
CA HIS A 480 24.62 20.92 2.91
C HIS A 480 23.54 20.00 2.32
N ILE A 481 23.56 18.72 2.71
CA ILE A 481 22.58 17.72 2.28
C ILE A 481 21.98 17.06 3.51
N ILE A 482 20.66 17.04 3.60
CA ILE A 482 19.92 16.48 4.74
C ILE A 482 18.97 15.37 4.33
N TYR A 483 18.79 14.42 5.25
CA TYR A 483 17.72 13.44 5.24
C TYR A 483 16.94 13.52 6.55
N VAL A 484 15.63 13.68 6.46
CA VAL A 484 14.71 13.92 7.56
C VAL A 484 14.07 12.59 7.96
N ASP A 485 14.65 11.96 8.98
CA ASP A 485 14.21 10.65 9.46
C ASP A 485 13.01 10.80 10.42
N THR A 486 11.82 10.86 9.82
CA THR A 486 10.53 10.89 10.53
C THR A 486 10.19 9.60 11.30
N GLN A 487 10.96 8.52 11.15
CA GLN A 487 10.80 7.31 11.97
C GLN A 487 11.60 7.42 13.26
N ASN A 488 12.84 7.94 13.20
CA ASN A 488 13.75 8.04 14.34
C ASN A 488 13.76 9.42 15.03
N GLY A 489 13.03 10.41 14.50
CA GLY A 489 12.84 11.72 15.16
C GLY A 489 13.98 12.73 14.92
N VAL A 490 14.81 12.53 13.90
CA VAL A 490 16.08 13.27 13.70
C VAL A 490 16.27 13.77 12.27
N ILE A 491 17.15 14.76 12.09
CA ILE A 491 17.70 15.14 10.78
C ILE A 491 19.15 14.67 10.68
N LEU A 492 19.45 13.89 9.64
CA LEU A 492 20.78 13.38 9.32
C LEU A 492 21.46 14.29 8.29
N ASN A 493 22.73 14.65 8.49
CA ASN A 493 23.58 15.14 7.41
C ASN A 493 24.02 13.94 6.54
N THR A 494 23.84 14.03 5.22
CA THR A 494 24.19 12.94 4.28
C THR A 494 25.15 13.41 3.17
N GLY A 495 25.83 14.54 3.35
CA GLY A 495 26.72 15.12 2.34
C GLY A 495 28.21 15.10 2.69
N GLN A 496 28.58 15.21 3.97
CA GLN A 496 29.97 15.38 4.42
C GLN A 496 30.19 14.71 5.78
N THR A 497 31.39 14.13 6.00
CA THR A 497 31.81 13.52 7.27
C THR A 497 32.23 14.55 8.33
N ASP A 498 32.84 15.66 7.93
CA ASP A 498 33.63 16.52 8.82
C ASP A 498 33.03 17.92 9.06
N LEU A 499 31.78 18.17 8.66
CA LEU A 499 31.07 19.41 9.01
C LEU A 499 30.31 19.29 10.34
N HIS A 500 30.94 19.85 11.39
CA HIS A 500 30.29 20.25 12.63
C HIS A 500 29.24 21.34 12.40
N PHE A 501 28.07 20.95 11.89
CA PHE A 501 26.89 21.82 11.76
C PHE A 501 25.73 21.42 12.68
N LEU A 502 25.84 20.27 13.36
CA LEU A 502 24.81 19.67 14.19
C LEU A 502 25.46 19.02 15.42
N ASP A 503 25.34 19.64 16.59
CA ASP A 503 25.69 18.99 17.85
C ASP A 503 24.61 17.94 18.20
N GLY A 504 24.98 16.66 18.08
CA GLY A 504 24.28 15.51 18.69
C GLY A 504 22.78 15.33 18.38
N ASN A 505 22.45 14.57 17.34
CA ASN A 505 21.09 14.08 17.04
C ASN A 505 20.02 15.19 17.00
N ASP A 506 20.17 16.11 16.06
CA ASP A 506 19.37 17.32 16.01
C ASP A 506 17.88 17.01 15.73
N LEU A 507 17.06 17.19 16.77
CA LEU A 507 15.68 16.71 16.83
C LEU A 507 14.74 17.46 15.87
N LEU A 508 13.71 16.76 15.39
CA LEU A 508 12.67 17.33 14.54
C LEU A 508 11.87 18.42 15.28
N PRO A 509 11.50 19.53 14.59
CA PRO A 509 10.54 20.50 15.13
C PRO A 509 9.18 19.82 15.37
N LYS A 510 8.63 19.99 16.58
CA LYS A 510 7.30 19.46 16.97
C LYS A 510 6.20 19.91 16.01
N LEU A 511 5.36 18.97 15.56
CA LEU A 511 4.18 19.23 14.73
C LEU A 511 2.90 19.03 15.53
N ILE A 512 1.95 19.97 15.39
CA ILE A 512 0.60 19.84 15.96
C ILE A 512 -0.35 19.19 14.95
N ILE A 513 -1.48 18.64 15.39
CA ILE A 513 -2.44 17.89 14.55
C ILE A 513 -2.98 18.78 13.41
N ASP A 514 -3.14 20.08 13.67
CA ASP A 514 -3.52 21.10 12.69
C ASP A 514 -2.52 21.26 11.52
N ASP A 515 -1.23 20.97 11.73
CA ASP A 515 -0.24 20.97 10.64
C ASP A 515 -0.52 19.85 9.63
N TYR A 516 -0.72 18.61 10.10
CA TYR A 516 -1.05 17.46 9.23
C TYR A 516 -2.34 17.70 8.45
N ILE A 517 -3.36 18.24 9.14
CA ILE A 517 -4.68 18.54 8.56
C ILE A 517 -4.58 19.54 7.40
N LYS A 518 -3.80 20.62 7.58
CA LYS A 518 -3.54 21.64 6.54
C LYS A 518 -2.75 21.07 5.36
N LEU A 519 -1.70 20.30 5.63
CA LEU A 519 -0.91 19.61 4.60
C LEU A 519 -1.78 18.64 3.76
N CYS A 520 -2.75 17.96 4.36
CA CYS A 520 -3.50 16.87 3.73
C CYS A 520 -4.90 17.24 3.18
N ARG A 521 -5.23 18.54 3.04
CA ARG A 521 -6.55 19.06 2.56
C ARG A 521 -7.75 18.59 3.38
N VAL A 522 -7.58 18.54 4.68
CA VAL A 522 -8.67 18.30 5.60
C VAL A 522 -9.14 19.62 6.21
N LYS A 523 -10.46 19.81 6.29
CA LYS A 523 -11.06 20.88 7.09
C LYS A 523 -11.60 20.27 8.38
N ILE A 524 -11.27 20.83 9.53
CA ILE A 524 -11.95 20.49 10.79
C ILE A 524 -13.38 21.04 10.69
N LYS A 525 -14.37 20.16 10.88
CA LYS A 525 -15.80 20.51 10.85
C LYS A 525 -16.24 21.08 12.20
N SER A 526 -15.82 20.41 13.29
CA SER A 526 -16.06 20.84 14.66
C SER A 526 -15.18 20.07 15.64
N GLU A 527 -15.02 20.63 16.84
CA GLU A 527 -14.46 19.97 18.01
C GLU A 527 -15.48 20.01 19.16
N GLU A 528 -16.64 19.34 19.00
CA GLU A 528 -17.76 19.37 19.97
C GLU A 528 -17.39 18.88 21.39
N THR A 529 -16.22 18.26 21.55
CA THR A 529 -15.65 17.76 22.79
C THR A 529 -14.77 18.78 23.52
N THR A 530 -14.13 19.73 22.82
CA THR A 530 -13.07 20.59 23.38
C THR A 530 -13.54 21.45 24.55
N GLU A 531 -14.80 21.92 24.55
CA GLU A 531 -15.34 22.65 25.70
C GLU A 531 -15.65 21.74 26.90
N VAL A 532 -16.07 20.50 26.64
CA VAL A 532 -16.44 19.51 27.67
C VAL A 532 -15.21 19.09 28.48
N LEU A 533 -14.04 18.99 27.81
CA LEU A 533 -12.76 18.59 28.42
C LEU A 533 -12.31 19.50 29.58
N LYS A 534 -12.82 20.74 29.66
CA LYS A 534 -12.63 21.64 30.82
C LYS A 534 -13.11 21.03 32.14
N HIS A 535 -14.01 20.03 32.09
CA HIS A 535 -14.56 19.33 33.24
C HIS A 535 -13.90 17.95 33.46
N GLU A 536 -12.59 17.83 33.22
CA GLU A 536 -11.82 16.58 33.27
C GLU A 536 -12.16 15.66 34.46
N LYS A 537 -12.24 16.19 35.69
CA LYS A 537 -12.59 15.38 36.87
C LYS A 537 -13.94 14.68 36.72
N THR A 538 -14.99 15.42 36.36
CA THR A 538 -16.34 14.90 36.13
C THR A 538 -16.35 13.89 34.99
N LEU A 539 -15.54 14.11 33.95
CA LEU A 539 -15.42 13.18 32.82
C LEU A 539 -14.68 11.87 33.19
N ARG A 540 -13.64 11.92 34.03
CA ARG A 540 -12.99 10.70 34.56
C ARG A 540 -13.96 9.91 35.45
N GLU A 541 -14.68 10.58 36.36
CA GLU A 541 -15.73 9.95 37.19
C GLU A 541 -16.89 9.36 36.36
N TYR A 542 -17.26 10.01 35.26
CA TYR A 542 -18.22 9.50 34.27
C TYR A 542 -17.71 8.24 33.57
N VAL A 543 -16.46 8.24 33.10
CA VAL A 543 -15.82 7.09 32.43
C VAL A 543 -15.78 5.88 33.37
N ASP A 544 -15.37 6.06 34.62
CA ASP A 544 -15.36 4.99 35.62
C ASP A 544 -16.76 4.47 35.96
N LEU A 545 -17.75 5.37 36.08
CA LEU A 545 -19.15 5.00 36.29
C LEU A 545 -19.70 4.18 35.12
N VAL A 546 -19.44 4.60 33.88
CA VAL A 546 -19.94 3.90 32.68
C VAL A 546 -19.27 2.54 32.52
N PHE A 547 -17.96 2.42 32.71
CA PHE A 547 -17.31 1.10 32.65
C PHE A 547 -17.71 0.17 33.79
N LYS A 548 -18.09 0.70 34.96
CA LYS A 548 -18.67 -0.08 36.06
C LYS A 548 -20.08 -0.63 35.74
N TYR A 549 -20.84 0.05 34.88
CA TYR A 549 -22.20 -0.32 34.47
C TYR A 549 -22.33 -0.50 32.95
N ILE A 550 -21.31 -1.07 32.32
CA ILE A 550 -21.15 -1.04 30.85
C ILE A 550 -22.29 -1.75 30.10
N GLU A 551 -22.84 -2.85 30.63
CA GLU A 551 -23.99 -3.53 30.00
C GLU A 551 -25.27 -2.68 30.06
N SER A 552 -25.45 -1.89 31.13
CA SER A 552 -26.56 -0.94 31.25
C SER A 552 -26.39 0.23 30.27
N TRP A 553 -25.16 0.72 30.07
CA TRP A 553 -24.87 1.74 29.04
C TRP A 553 -25.14 1.21 27.63
N ARG A 554 -24.67 0.01 27.31
CA ARG A 554 -24.89 -0.64 26.01
C ARG A 554 -26.37 -0.93 25.74
N ALA A 555 -27.16 -1.24 26.78
CA ALA A 555 -28.61 -1.38 26.67
C ALA A 555 -29.32 -0.08 26.26
N ILE A 556 -28.85 1.09 26.73
CA ILE A 556 -29.38 2.41 26.33
C ILE A 556 -29.12 2.65 24.84
N PHE A 557 -27.93 2.33 24.32
CA PHE A 557 -27.58 2.56 22.91
C PHE A 557 -28.08 1.47 21.94
N SER A 558 -28.38 0.25 22.41
CA SER A 558 -28.91 -0.87 21.61
C SER A 558 -29.95 -0.44 20.56
N ARG A 559 -29.74 -0.80 19.29
CA ARG A 559 -30.72 -0.55 18.22
C ARG A 559 -31.99 -1.42 18.34
N ILE A 560 -31.96 -2.44 19.20
CA ILE A 560 -33.08 -3.35 19.44
C ILE A 560 -33.72 -3.00 20.78
N ASN A 561 -34.99 -2.58 20.75
CA ASN A 561 -35.79 -2.27 21.93
C ASN A 561 -36.37 -3.57 22.55
N ASN A 562 -35.48 -4.41 23.10
CA ASN A 562 -35.82 -5.69 23.74
C ASN A 562 -36.04 -5.49 25.26
N PRO A 563 -37.21 -5.86 25.83
CA PRO A 563 -37.46 -5.88 27.27
C PRO A 563 -36.35 -6.54 28.12
N GLU A 564 -35.76 -7.65 27.67
CA GLU A 564 -34.67 -8.35 28.38
C GLU A 564 -33.33 -7.61 28.38
N LEU A 565 -33.16 -6.61 27.52
CA LEU A 565 -32.00 -5.71 27.54
C LEU A 565 -32.31 -4.47 28.38
N LEU A 566 -33.53 -3.94 28.29
CA LEU A 566 -33.99 -2.80 29.07
C LEU A 566 -34.02 -3.10 30.57
N SER A 567 -34.38 -4.33 30.97
CA SER A 567 -34.32 -4.79 32.37
C SER A 567 -32.90 -4.88 32.94
N ARG A 568 -31.85 -4.77 32.11
CA ARG A 568 -30.43 -4.76 32.54
C ARG A 568 -29.91 -3.35 32.82
N ILE A 569 -30.75 -2.32 32.76
CA ILE A 569 -30.37 -0.93 33.06
C ILE A 569 -30.39 -0.74 34.59
N ASP A 570 -29.21 -0.82 35.25
CA ASP A 570 -29.12 -0.54 36.69
C ASP A 570 -29.35 0.97 36.91
N ASN A 571 -30.36 1.29 37.73
CA ASN A 571 -30.67 2.65 38.17
C ASN A 571 -29.47 3.36 38.84
N LYS A 572 -28.44 2.64 39.29
CA LYS A 572 -27.17 3.21 39.78
C LYS A 572 -26.37 3.93 38.69
N LEU A 573 -26.48 3.52 37.42
CA LEU A 573 -25.90 4.27 36.30
C LEU A 573 -26.65 5.60 36.13
N LEU A 574 -27.97 5.56 35.96
CA LEU A 574 -28.78 6.75 35.70
C LEU A 574 -28.74 7.76 36.87
N SER A 575 -28.84 7.29 38.11
CA SER A 575 -28.69 8.14 39.30
C SER A 575 -27.25 8.61 39.52
N GLY A 576 -26.23 7.87 39.05
CA GLY A 576 -24.84 8.31 39.03
C GLY A 576 -24.61 9.44 38.03
N LEU A 577 -25.08 9.30 36.79
CA LEU A 577 -25.04 10.34 35.75
C LEU A 577 -25.76 11.61 36.20
N LYS A 578 -26.87 11.48 36.94
CA LYS A 578 -27.56 12.61 37.57
C LYS A 578 -26.76 13.26 38.71
N LYS A 579 -26.08 12.49 39.57
CA LYS A 579 -25.19 13.02 40.62
C LYS A 579 -23.97 13.76 40.04
N LEU A 580 -23.47 13.34 38.88
CA LEU A 580 -22.39 14.01 38.14
C LEU A 580 -22.86 15.27 37.40
N GLY A 581 -24.16 15.58 37.38
CA GLY A 581 -24.71 16.72 36.64
C GLY A 581 -24.66 16.58 35.11
N ILE A 582 -24.57 15.34 34.60
CA ILE A 582 -24.53 15.03 33.16
C ILE A 582 -25.95 14.79 32.61
N VAL A 583 -26.88 14.32 33.47
CA VAL A 583 -28.30 14.09 33.14
C VAL A 583 -29.16 14.78 34.19
N ASN A 584 -30.14 15.58 33.76
CA ASN A 584 -30.99 16.35 34.67
C ASN A 584 -32.12 15.49 35.24
N LYS A 585 -32.76 14.74 34.35
CA LYS A 585 -33.91 13.87 34.59
C LYS A 585 -33.81 12.71 33.61
N TYR A 586 -34.33 11.56 33.99
CA TYR A 586 -34.52 10.44 33.09
C TYR A 586 -35.91 9.88 33.33
N GLU A 587 -36.59 9.48 32.27
CA GLU A 587 -37.90 8.82 32.37
C GLU A 587 -37.79 7.40 31.84
N ILE A 588 -38.05 6.42 32.71
CA ILE A 588 -38.13 5.00 32.35
C ILE A 588 -39.61 4.70 32.09
N LYS A 589 -39.97 4.53 30.83
CA LYS A 589 -41.30 4.08 30.39
C LYS A 589 -41.25 2.57 30.17
N ASP A 590 -42.26 1.83 30.64
CA ASP A 590 -42.27 0.36 30.54
C ASP A 590 -42.03 -0.14 29.12
N ASN A 591 -41.13 -1.12 28.99
CA ASN A 591 -40.68 -1.69 27.71
C ASN A 591 -40.15 -0.69 26.68
N LYS A 592 -39.69 0.50 27.10
CA LYS A 592 -38.99 1.48 26.25
C LYS A 592 -37.63 1.86 26.83
N LYS A 593 -36.75 2.39 25.97
CA LYS A 593 -35.51 3.04 26.40
C LYS A 593 -35.78 4.17 27.40
N PRO A 594 -34.86 4.45 28.34
CA PRO A 594 -34.92 5.66 29.13
C PRO A 594 -34.73 6.89 28.25
N GLU A 595 -35.66 7.84 28.33
CA GLU A 595 -35.49 9.16 27.72
C GLU A 595 -34.68 10.03 28.70
N LEU A 596 -33.47 10.44 28.27
CA LEU A 596 -32.56 11.24 29.08
C LEU A 596 -32.78 12.73 28.79
N GLU A 597 -33.26 13.47 29.79
CA GLU A 597 -33.42 14.92 29.73
C GLU A 597 -32.10 15.60 30.17
N GLU A 598 -31.53 16.38 29.26
CA GLU A 598 -30.23 17.05 29.43
C GLU A 598 -30.28 18.16 30.49
N THR A 599 -29.11 18.52 31.03
CA THR A 599 -28.97 19.64 31.97
C THR A 599 -28.93 20.98 31.25
N ASN A 600 -30.01 21.76 31.36
CA ASN A 600 -30.07 23.16 30.88
C ASN A 600 -28.96 24.08 31.42
N SER A 601 -28.22 23.67 32.45
CA SER A 601 -27.09 24.41 33.01
C SER A 601 -25.81 24.35 32.16
N PHE A 602 -25.65 23.37 31.26
CA PHE A 602 -24.57 23.34 30.28
C PHE A 602 -24.99 22.60 29.00
N SER A 603 -24.87 23.29 27.86
CA SER A 603 -24.96 22.73 26.50
C SER A 603 -23.94 21.63 26.19
N ASN A 604 -22.92 21.47 27.05
CA ASN A 604 -21.64 20.91 26.68
C ASN A 604 -21.63 19.37 26.72
N TYR A 605 -22.25 18.74 27.74
CA TYR A 605 -22.28 17.28 27.85
C TYR A 605 -23.15 16.57 26.80
N LYS A 606 -23.88 17.30 25.96
CA LYS A 606 -24.70 16.73 24.89
C LYS A 606 -23.88 15.86 23.93
N SER A 607 -22.67 16.29 23.57
CA SER A 607 -21.80 15.55 22.63
C SER A 607 -21.43 14.16 23.15
N ILE A 608 -21.06 14.05 24.44
CA ILE A 608 -20.63 12.76 25.03
C ILE A 608 -21.75 11.72 25.16
N LEU A 609 -23.02 12.17 25.21
CA LEU A 609 -24.22 11.32 25.26
C LEU A 609 -24.74 10.92 23.86
N LYS A 610 -24.14 11.38 22.75
CA LYS A 610 -24.59 11.03 21.39
C LYS A 610 -24.24 9.58 20.98
N LYS A 611 -23.22 8.96 21.57
CA LYS A 611 -22.58 7.74 21.04
C LYS A 611 -22.30 6.69 22.12
N GLU A 612 -22.41 5.41 21.76
CA GLU A 612 -22.03 4.29 22.63
C GLU A 612 -20.54 4.32 22.98
N GLY A 613 -19.69 4.77 22.04
CA GLY A 613 -18.22 4.71 22.06
C GLY A 613 -17.51 5.70 22.98
N THR A 614 -18.10 6.88 23.22
CA THR A 614 -17.40 8.02 23.85
C THR A 614 -16.69 7.73 25.18
N PRO A 615 -17.19 6.86 26.08
CA PRO A 615 -16.46 6.49 27.29
C PRO A 615 -15.08 5.88 27.03
N LEU A 616 -14.90 5.11 25.94
CA LEU A 616 -13.61 4.52 25.57
C LEU A 616 -12.70 5.52 24.86
N GLU A 617 -13.29 6.44 24.08
CA GLU A 617 -12.58 7.57 23.45
C GLU A 617 -11.96 8.47 24.53
N LEU A 618 -12.79 8.91 25.48
CA LEU A 618 -12.36 9.72 26.64
C LEU A 618 -11.39 8.96 27.54
N TYR A 619 -11.61 7.67 27.84
CA TYR A 619 -10.66 6.86 28.61
C TYR A 619 -9.28 6.81 27.93
N THR A 620 -9.25 6.59 26.62
CA THR A 620 -8.01 6.52 25.83
C THR A 620 -7.30 7.89 25.84
N TYR A 621 -8.02 8.97 25.58
CA TYR A 621 -7.52 10.35 25.67
C TYR A 621 -6.92 10.65 27.06
N PHE A 622 -7.68 10.40 28.14
CA PHE A 622 -7.25 10.63 29.53
C PHE A 622 -6.16 9.68 30.04
N THR A 623 -5.85 8.61 29.29
CA THR A 623 -4.73 7.71 29.58
C THR A 623 -3.43 8.23 28.99
N VAL A 624 -3.47 8.96 27.85
CA VAL A 624 -2.27 9.32 27.08
C VAL A 624 -1.95 10.81 27.06
N LYS A 625 -2.92 11.71 27.29
CA LYS A 625 -2.69 13.18 27.26
C LYS A 625 -1.58 13.67 28.19
N ASP A 626 -1.34 12.93 29.27
CA ASP A 626 -0.40 13.28 30.34
C ASP A 626 0.99 12.63 30.13
N PHE A 627 1.23 11.99 28.98
CA PHE A 627 2.55 11.46 28.61
C PHE A 627 3.49 12.60 28.14
N PRO A 628 4.73 12.71 28.69
CA PRO A 628 5.68 13.77 28.30
C PRO A 628 6.08 13.83 26.82
N GLU A 629 5.87 12.73 26.09
CA GLU A 629 6.18 12.60 24.66
C GLU A 629 5.06 13.10 23.74
N VAL A 630 3.93 13.59 24.26
CA VAL A 630 2.80 14.11 23.47
C VAL A 630 2.99 15.60 23.16
N ASP A 631 2.94 15.94 21.87
CA ASP A 631 3.08 17.29 21.33
C ASP A 631 1.72 18.01 21.20
N ASP A 632 0.68 17.27 20.80
CA ASP A 632 -0.71 17.71 20.62
C ASP A 632 -1.65 16.49 20.69
N ILE A 633 -2.90 16.68 21.13
CA ILE A 633 -3.89 15.62 21.27
C ILE A 633 -5.34 16.12 21.15
N LYS A 634 -6.17 15.40 20.39
CA LYS A 634 -7.60 15.66 20.16
C LYS A 634 -8.42 14.37 20.28
N VAL A 635 -9.72 14.50 20.57
CA VAL A 635 -10.66 13.39 20.79
C VAL A 635 -12.01 13.70 20.13
N SER A 636 -12.62 12.72 19.47
CA SER A 636 -13.86 12.85 18.69
C SER A 636 -13.76 13.97 17.62
N LEU A 637 -12.62 14.02 16.91
CA LEU A 637 -12.29 15.09 15.96
C LEU A 637 -13.04 14.91 14.64
N SER A 638 -14.01 15.78 14.33
CA SER A 638 -14.82 15.68 13.10
C SER A 638 -14.27 16.51 11.96
N PHE A 639 -14.26 15.95 10.74
CA PHE A 639 -13.50 16.52 9.62
C PHE A 639 -14.05 16.18 8.23
N ASP A 640 -13.71 17.03 7.25
CA ASP A 640 -14.06 16.89 5.84
C ASP A 640 -12.83 16.79 4.93
N TRP A 641 -12.89 15.85 3.97
CA TRP A 641 -12.02 15.85 2.80
C TRP A 641 -12.44 16.97 1.84
N SER A 642 -11.63 18.01 1.65
CA SER A 642 -12.02 19.17 0.82
C SER A 642 -11.84 18.91 -0.69
N LEU A 643 -12.45 17.82 -1.19
CA LEU A 643 -12.29 17.31 -2.56
C LEU A 643 -13.61 17.26 -3.38
N SER A 644 -14.74 17.66 -2.80
CA SER A 644 -16.02 17.81 -3.53
C SER A 644 -17.03 18.66 -2.77
N ASP A 645 -17.80 19.48 -3.49
CA ASP A 645 -18.98 20.21 -2.95
C ASP A 645 -20.22 19.31 -2.72
N ILE A 646 -20.04 17.99 -2.82
CA ILE A 646 -21.04 16.99 -2.45
C ILE A 646 -20.84 16.69 -0.96
N ASP A 647 -21.83 17.09 -0.14
CA ASP A 647 -21.80 17.00 1.32
C ASP A 647 -21.31 15.61 1.80
N PRO A 648 -20.06 15.52 2.30
CA PRO A 648 -19.41 14.24 2.51
C PRO A 648 -19.90 13.56 3.80
N PRO A 649 -19.77 12.23 3.92
CA PRO A 649 -20.06 11.54 5.18
C PRO A 649 -19.24 12.17 6.32
N ASN A 650 -19.86 12.30 7.48
CA ASN A 650 -19.30 13.03 8.61
C ASN A 650 -18.14 12.23 9.24
N ASN A 651 -16.93 12.40 8.71
CA ASN A 651 -15.73 11.67 9.13
C ASN A 651 -15.33 12.11 10.54
N GLU A 652 -14.73 11.18 11.28
CA GLU A 652 -14.36 11.37 12.68
C GLU A 652 -13.13 10.54 13.03
N LEU A 653 -12.27 11.09 13.90
CA LEU A 653 -11.14 10.38 14.47
C LEU A 653 -11.33 10.29 15.99
N ASP A 654 -11.50 9.07 16.48
CA ASP A 654 -11.88 8.77 17.87
C ASP A 654 -10.88 9.40 18.87
N VAL A 655 -9.57 9.13 18.73
CA VAL A 655 -8.48 9.89 19.38
C VAL A 655 -7.31 10.08 18.41
N VAL A 656 -6.73 11.27 18.37
CA VAL A 656 -5.57 11.62 17.55
C VAL A 656 -4.53 12.30 18.41
N LEU A 657 -3.26 11.95 18.25
CA LEU A 657 -2.14 12.61 18.92
C LEU A 657 -0.92 12.71 18.01
N SER A 658 -0.06 13.70 18.29
CA SER A 658 1.27 13.83 17.71
C SER A 658 2.32 13.58 18.79
N CYS A 659 3.34 12.78 18.48
CA CYS A 659 4.48 12.53 19.36
C CYS A 659 5.78 12.56 18.54
N ASN A 660 6.76 13.38 18.92
CA ASN A 660 8.02 13.54 18.19
C ASN A 660 7.80 13.82 16.69
N SER A 661 6.78 14.60 16.36
CA SER A 661 6.34 14.88 14.98
C SER A 661 5.92 13.64 14.16
N ARG A 662 5.39 12.63 14.84
CA ARG A 662 4.78 11.44 14.27
C ARG A 662 3.30 11.37 14.68
N LEU A 663 2.40 11.38 13.69
CA LEU A 663 0.96 11.28 13.93
C LEU A 663 0.57 9.86 14.37
N THR A 664 -0.27 9.77 15.39
CA THR A 664 -0.92 8.54 15.83
C THR A 664 -2.43 8.71 15.79
N ILE A 665 -3.12 7.80 15.09
CA ILE A 665 -4.58 7.73 15.06
C ILE A 665 -4.99 6.47 15.82
N ILE A 666 -5.85 6.65 16.83
CA ILE A 666 -6.42 5.59 17.62
C ILE A 666 -7.92 5.52 17.34
N SER A 667 -8.42 4.36 16.94
CA SER A 667 -9.85 4.09 16.88
C SER A 667 -10.34 3.31 18.10
N CYS A 668 -11.47 3.71 18.68
CA CYS A 668 -12.05 3.15 19.90
C CYS A 668 -13.37 2.42 19.59
N LYS A 669 -13.51 1.14 19.99
CA LYS A 669 -14.71 0.33 19.70
C LYS A 669 -15.18 -0.47 20.94
N ILE A 670 -16.31 -0.06 21.53
CA ILE A 670 -16.97 -0.77 22.65
C ILE A 670 -17.81 -1.96 22.15
N GLY A 671 -18.62 -1.74 21.12
CA GLY A 671 -19.48 -2.75 20.50
C GLY A 671 -18.73 -3.78 19.65
N ASN A 672 -19.48 -4.68 19.00
CA ASN A 672 -18.93 -5.63 18.05
C ASN A 672 -18.51 -4.92 16.75
N TRP A 673 -17.20 -4.83 16.50
CA TRP A 673 -16.63 -4.27 15.28
C TRP A 673 -16.37 -5.34 14.20
N GLN A 674 -15.98 -4.90 13.00
CA GLN A 674 -15.73 -5.73 11.82
C GLN A 674 -14.58 -5.12 10.99
N LEU A 675 -14.22 -5.77 9.88
CA LEU A 675 -13.16 -5.37 8.94
C LEU A 675 -13.22 -3.89 8.53
N ASN A 676 -14.42 -3.31 8.39
CA ASN A 676 -14.59 -1.90 8.01
C ASN A 676 -13.88 -0.93 8.95
N ALA A 677 -13.76 -1.24 10.26
CA ALA A 677 -13.06 -0.39 11.22
C ALA A 677 -11.53 -0.40 11.01
N LEU A 678 -10.97 -1.47 10.43
CA LEU A 678 -9.57 -1.53 10.02
C LEU A 678 -9.36 -0.79 8.70
N GLU A 679 -10.25 -1.01 7.72
CA GLU A 679 -10.18 -0.35 6.40
C GLU A 679 -10.37 1.18 6.48
N GLU A 680 -11.19 1.65 7.42
CA GLU A 680 -11.40 3.08 7.71
C GLU A 680 -10.14 3.70 8.34
N LEU A 681 -9.57 3.05 9.36
CA LEU A 681 -8.34 3.49 10.02
C LEU A 681 -7.11 3.44 9.10
N GLU A 682 -7.05 2.48 8.17
CA GLU A 682 -6.03 2.39 7.11
C GLU A 682 -6.08 3.63 6.22
N VAL A 683 -7.25 3.94 5.65
CA VAL A 683 -7.46 5.09 4.76
C VAL A 683 -7.20 6.42 5.49
N TYR A 684 -7.68 6.58 6.72
CA TYR A 684 -7.46 7.80 7.49
C TYR A 684 -5.99 7.99 7.86
N GLY A 685 -5.29 6.93 8.28
CA GLY A 685 -3.87 6.99 8.61
C GLY A 685 -3.02 7.37 7.40
N ASP A 686 -3.18 6.67 6.29
CA ASP A 686 -2.36 6.86 5.09
C ASP A 686 -2.56 8.27 4.47
N LEU A 687 -3.78 8.82 4.53
CA LEU A 687 -4.08 10.16 4.02
C LEU A 687 -3.63 11.30 4.94
N LEU A 688 -3.56 11.10 6.27
CA LEU A 688 -3.25 12.16 7.24
C LEU A 688 -1.80 12.14 7.75
N GLY A 689 -1.26 10.95 8.06
CA GLY A 689 0.08 10.78 8.62
C GLY A 689 1.10 10.14 7.67
N GLY A 690 0.68 9.72 6.48
CA GLY A 690 1.55 9.12 5.48
C GLY A 690 2.16 7.78 5.93
N THR A 691 3.31 7.42 5.36
CA THR A 691 3.92 6.07 5.50
C THR A 691 4.28 5.69 6.94
N PHE A 692 4.50 6.67 7.82
CA PHE A 692 4.99 6.46 9.19
C PHE A 692 3.94 6.63 10.28
N VAL A 693 2.68 6.91 9.94
CA VAL A 693 1.57 7.01 10.89
C VAL A 693 1.48 5.78 11.81
N ASN A 694 1.23 5.98 13.10
CA ASN A 694 0.79 4.89 13.97
C ASN A 694 -0.73 4.72 13.83
N LYS A 695 -1.17 3.51 13.48
CA LYS A 695 -2.58 3.12 13.49
C LYS A 695 -2.83 2.17 14.66
N ILE A 696 -3.76 2.51 15.55
CA ILE A 696 -4.10 1.71 16.73
C ILE A 696 -5.62 1.49 16.77
N LEU A 697 -6.08 0.28 17.09
CA LEU A 697 -7.50 0.02 17.40
C LEU A 697 -7.61 -0.51 18.84
N VAL A 698 -8.21 0.32 19.70
CA VAL A 698 -8.54 0.00 21.09
C VAL A 698 -9.97 -0.57 21.15
N TYR A 699 -10.12 -1.79 21.63
CA TYR A 699 -11.42 -2.48 21.68
C TYR A 699 -11.78 -2.94 23.10
N TYR A 700 -13.06 -2.88 23.45
CA TYR A 700 -13.59 -3.47 24.69
C TYR A 700 -13.96 -4.94 24.48
N ASN A 701 -14.82 -5.21 23.48
CA ASN A 701 -15.24 -6.55 23.09
C ASN A 701 -14.41 -7.07 21.91
N GLU A 702 -14.08 -8.36 21.95
CA GLU A 702 -13.59 -9.08 20.77
C GLU A 702 -14.74 -9.27 19.76
N PRO A 703 -14.48 -9.19 18.44
CA PRO A 703 -15.50 -9.40 17.43
C PRO A 703 -15.94 -10.87 17.44
N LYS A 704 -17.26 -11.11 17.46
CA LYS A 704 -17.84 -12.44 17.69
C LYS A 704 -17.42 -13.53 16.70
N ASN A 705 -17.08 -13.13 15.47
CA ASN A 705 -16.67 -14.01 14.39
C ASN A 705 -15.34 -13.50 13.80
N ASN A 706 -14.55 -14.41 13.20
CA ASN A 706 -13.38 -14.08 12.35
C ASN A 706 -12.28 -13.24 13.03
N PHE A 707 -12.12 -13.30 14.35
CA PHE A 707 -11.12 -12.48 15.05
C PHE A 707 -9.67 -12.83 14.66
N THR A 708 -9.37 -14.07 14.28
CA THR A 708 -8.06 -14.46 13.74
C THR A 708 -7.75 -13.73 12.44
N ASP A 709 -8.66 -13.80 11.46
CA ASP A 709 -8.56 -13.15 10.15
C ASP A 709 -8.42 -11.62 10.30
N LEU A 710 -9.11 -11.04 11.29
CA LEU A 710 -9.01 -9.61 11.62
C LEU A 710 -7.66 -9.25 12.27
N LYS A 711 -7.05 -10.14 13.06
CA LYS A 711 -5.67 -9.96 13.57
C LYS A 711 -4.65 -10.01 12.43
N GLU A 712 -4.75 -10.99 11.53
CA GLU A 712 -3.87 -11.11 10.37
C GLU A 712 -4.00 -9.89 9.44
N THR A 713 -5.22 -9.43 9.20
CA THR A 713 -5.50 -8.23 8.41
C THR A 713 -4.93 -6.96 9.08
N ALA A 714 -5.12 -6.81 10.40
CA ALA A 714 -4.54 -5.70 11.16
C ALA A 714 -3.00 -5.70 11.10
N ILE A 715 -2.35 -6.87 11.20
CA ILE A 715 -0.89 -7.01 11.03
C ILE A 715 -0.47 -6.58 9.62
N ALA A 716 -1.19 -7.00 8.57
CA ALA A 716 -0.91 -6.60 7.19
C ALA A 716 -1.05 -5.08 6.95
N MET A 717 -2.01 -4.44 7.62
CA MET A 717 -2.27 -2.99 7.63
C MET A 717 -1.39 -2.21 8.64
N ARG A 718 -0.53 -2.90 9.40
CA ARG A 718 0.31 -2.32 10.49
C ARG A 718 -0.51 -1.65 11.61
N ILE A 719 -1.74 -2.10 11.84
CA ILE A 719 -2.64 -1.62 12.89
C ILE A 719 -2.37 -2.39 14.19
N LYS A 720 -1.96 -1.68 15.24
CA LYS A 720 -1.77 -2.26 16.60
C LYS A 720 -3.15 -2.47 17.25
N LEU A 721 -3.56 -3.72 17.48
CA LEU A 721 -4.82 -4.06 18.19
C LEU A 721 -4.56 -4.16 19.69
N ILE A 722 -5.33 -3.44 20.53
CA ILE A 722 -5.15 -3.40 21.99
C ILE A 722 -6.49 -3.52 22.70
N LYS A 723 -6.58 -4.36 23.73
CA LYS A 723 -7.82 -4.55 24.50
C LYS A 723 -7.87 -3.58 25.69
N TYR A 724 -9.06 -3.04 25.99
CA TYR A 724 -9.29 -2.14 27.13
C TYR A 724 -8.84 -2.75 28.48
N SER A 725 -9.04 -4.06 28.67
CA SER A 725 -8.59 -4.79 29.87
C SER A 725 -7.09 -4.64 30.12
N ASP A 726 -6.31 -4.59 29.05
CA ASP A 726 -4.87 -4.68 29.07
C ASP A 726 -4.29 -3.30 29.40
N ILE A 727 -4.83 -2.24 28.75
CA ILE A 727 -4.55 -0.83 29.06
C ILE A 727 -4.90 -0.50 30.51
N LYS A 728 -6.02 -1.05 31.01
CA LYS A 728 -6.47 -0.86 32.40
C LYS A 728 -5.56 -1.55 33.42
N HIS A 729 -4.81 -2.57 33.01
CA HIS A 729 -3.84 -3.25 33.87
C HIS A 729 -2.43 -2.62 33.77
N ASP A 730 -1.98 -2.31 32.55
CA ASP A 730 -0.73 -1.61 32.27
C ASP A 730 -0.90 -0.59 31.13
N TYR A 731 -0.99 0.70 31.49
CA TYR A 731 -1.05 1.79 30.50
C TYR A 731 0.22 1.88 29.62
N ASN A 732 1.34 1.29 30.05
CA ASN A 732 2.56 1.27 29.25
C ASN A 732 2.41 0.40 27.99
N ILE A 733 1.41 -0.48 27.90
CA ILE A 733 1.05 -1.17 26.65
C ILE A 733 0.65 -0.15 25.58
N LEU A 734 -0.14 0.87 25.94
CA LEU A 734 -0.54 1.94 25.03
C LEU A 734 0.62 2.90 24.75
N LYS A 735 1.47 3.20 25.74
CA LYS A 735 2.69 4.00 25.53
C LYS A 735 3.67 3.33 24.55
N LYS A 736 3.92 2.03 24.68
CA LYS A 736 4.70 1.19 23.73
C LYS A 736 4.01 0.99 22.37
N ALA A 737 2.75 1.43 22.24
CA ALA A 737 2.03 1.43 20.97
C ALA A 737 2.10 2.77 20.24
N ILE A 738 2.25 3.88 20.97
CA ILE A 738 2.40 5.24 20.45
C ILE A 738 3.85 5.53 20.06
N LEU A 739 4.82 5.07 20.86
CA LEU A 739 6.23 5.05 20.51
C LEU A 739 6.51 3.92 19.48
#